data_AF-A0A6V7HI77-F1
#
_entry.id   AF-A0A6V7HI77-F1
#
_cell.length_a   1.000
_cell.length_b   1.000
_cell.length_c   1.000
_cell.angle_alpha   90.00
_cell.angle_beta   90.00
_cell.angle_gamma   90.00
#
_symmetry.space_group_name_H-M   'P 1'
#
loop_
_entity.id
_entity.type
_entity.pdbx_description
1 polymer ?
#
loop_
_entity_poly.entity_id
_entity_poly.type
_entity_poly.pdbx_seq_one_letter_code
_entity_poly.pdbx_strand_id
1 'polypeptide(L)'
;AQGHLMNVTKALNELEEQTRQKNTLRAWINQQRALCAEWKSRPAKLRSEAAHAELQAMNDLLANVGERRTYALTELSLHEDDQDIEEGLNKLEAELTDAIAGKQAAQDLIQRYRTQVQNIQSWLDALSKKVDIIEKGNGQTIGQKIASVKEITTEFESQGPGKLNEVKTLSEQVMDSVSNLDSQQIEEQIKSVERRYADIAKKLQRKAQVLDMTAQGIEATRQEIEENRDWIQQKKQQAQISDPVGFDSKQVEEKLLALKAMLKEAEGKQMVIDTLEKRVGNMQNELETNEQQQLENETKALRGEQSQLCTILTEGISSATAAADARRKFEGDLERARAWIKSKSNNLKKLSGYLPLKASKVEQDIIQHGELEADIDSFSEKDLNDILKQGHNLLKECNEEDRAKLEKILDELNKDYEELKSEAQEKQAALADLLQGRKAFESEIDKCQRWINEAEVATSSDLRTSSIDILREQLTKYDRLKKEAKEYADDIEKLIQQGKSILPTVSDADKLELNEQLQNMKEAHGRIAGIISERALALQKSIDEAEESLARVAEAVQYMTDVQKELHELNKPIGARVEDVEAMLDAYERILNDLKANKAKLSDLQSVNVADLHGVLTQQDDLIKAIESQIAKLRQLLLLRQHFIALITEITTFIAKYTEIVRDIENSGQTIEEKIKRYDDAILKIQECEATLASATDKGQQIAAEGSTADRNNITEQLQSLKQQLQGLRRAVETQREQHELAAAEHKRLANELAEILDWLEDKEKEVKSRPLLERDPTSVEAELKNHNELCEAVNEHLERIRNLKNSVPHEEGMPGSLKEMLSEAVSLLTSLPREMEERGNYLESNMKLRQEYAALTEKLQSWVREAEVRLESDKDGLDFENILSDLEEHKQGRECSASFGNFENFKSHKNFKKILDKFWKSHLEVIYFSSEPTIRELVSQQIQQAGDKIWPSLTTSEQEELSAEQQQHTQLLKNTLNTAKSQRARLEQGAETWRDYTQTLERVRAVIARSRFTDEPVTTLAGLQFNIQKITHALNDIQNQQYELDLLNERSREVLRLADSNNKKTIEAQISEISTEWKELISGLEGRRDALEALSKHWEDLEAQWSAIETRVNVIEEKSKLLDTVVRSKQHLKDTIKALHELVAEAEKLKPMTAEVKDLSGPVLAYLAAFTEAPAHALEEKLNKLQNSVES
;
A
#
# COMPACT_ATOMS: atom_id res chain seq x y z
N ALA A 1 -153.93 14.08 84.33
CA ALA A 1 -153.54 12.65 84.26
C ALA A 1 -152.75 12.29 82.99
N GLN A 2 -153.10 12.80 81.79
CA GLN A 2 -152.35 12.49 80.54
C GLN A 2 -150.95 13.15 80.39
N GLY A 3 -150.69 14.30 81.03
CA GLY A 3 -149.37 14.97 80.95
C GLY A 3 -148.25 14.35 81.81
N HIS A 4 -148.58 13.57 82.85
CA HIS A 4 -147.58 12.94 83.72
C HIS A 4 -147.03 11.64 83.13
N LEU A 5 -147.83 10.88 82.36
CA LEU A 5 -147.38 9.65 81.71
C LEU A 5 -146.41 9.92 80.54
N MET A 6 -146.60 11.03 79.82
CA MET A 6 -145.74 11.43 78.70
C MET A 6 -144.36 11.91 79.18
N ASN A 7 -144.28 12.58 80.33
CA ASN A 7 -143.01 12.99 80.94
C ASN A 7 -142.25 11.82 81.60
N VAL A 8 -142.95 10.84 82.19
CA VAL A 8 -142.29 9.64 82.75
C VAL A 8 -141.80 8.69 81.67
N THR A 9 -142.56 8.52 80.56
CA THR A 9 -142.11 7.70 79.41
C THR A 9 -140.94 8.35 78.67
N LYS A 10 -140.92 9.69 78.57
CA LYS A 10 -139.79 10.43 78.01
C LYS A 10 -138.54 10.32 78.89
N ALA A 11 -138.68 10.48 80.21
CA ALA A 11 -137.58 10.30 81.16
C ALA A 11 -137.06 8.85 81.22
N LEU A 12 -137.94 7.84 81.11
CA LEU A 12 -137.56 6.42 81.07
C LEU A 12 -136.83 6.08 79.76
N ASN A 13 -137.31 6.56 78.62
CA ASN A 13 -136.61 6.40 77.34
C ASN A 13 -135.26 7.15 77.32
N GLU A 14 -135.18 8.33 77.94
CA GLU A 14 -133.92 9.07 78.10
C GLU A 14 -132.94 8.31 79.02
N LEU A 15 -133.41 7.71 80.13
CA LEU A 15 -132.58 6.87 81.02
C LEU A 15 -132.18 5.53 80.38
N GLU A 16 -133.06 4.87 79.64
CA GLU A 16 -132.76 3.64 78.89
C GLU A 16 -131.77 3.91 77.75
N GLU A 17 -131.94 5.02 77.03
CA GLU A 17 -131.01 5.44 75.98
C GLU A 17 -129.66 5.86 76.57
N GLN A 18 -129.63 6.57 77.71
CA GLN A 18 -128.39 6.82 78.46
C GLN A 18 -127.71 5.53 78.93
N THR A 19 -128.49 4.56 79.43
CA THR A 19 -127.95 3.25 79.86
C THR A 19 -127.38 2.47 78.68
N ARG A 20 -128.05 2.49 77.52
CA ARG A 20 -127.57 1.89 76.27
C ARG A 20 -126.30 2.57 75.76
N GLN A 21 -126.23 3.89 75.81
CA GLN A 21 -125.05 4.66 75.42
C GLN A 21 -123.87 4.41 76.36
N LYS A 22 -124.10 4.33 77.68
CA LYS A 22 -123.11 3.92 78.69
C LYS A 22 -122.58 2.50 78.44
N ASN A 23 -123.45 1.53 78.17
CA ASN A 23 -123.03 0.16 77.84
C ASN A 23 -122.28 0.06 76.50
N THR A 24 -122.64 0.89 75.52
CA THR A 24 -121.92 1.01 74.25
C THR A 24 -120.52 1.58 74.47
N LEU A 25 -120.38 2.56 75.37
CA LEU A 25 -119.09 3.12 75.76
C LEU A 25 -118.23 2.09 76.51
N ARG A 26 -118.80 1.31 77.44
CA ARG A 26 -118.11 0.17 78.11
C ARG A 26 -117.58 -0.86 77.11
N ALA A 27 -118.42 -1.27 76.16
CA ALA A 27 -118.03 -2.20 75.10
C ALA A 27 -116.91 -1.63 74.21
N TRP A 28 -117.00 -0.34 73.86
CA TRP A 28 -115.97 0.35 73.10
C TRP A 28 -114.66 0.44 73.88
N ILE A 29 -114.67 0.81 75.16
CA ILE A 29 -113.47 0.84 76.02
C ILE A 29 -112.78 -0.53 76.01
N ASN A 30 -113.52 -1.61 76.24
CA ASN A 30 -112.95 -2.96 76.23
C ASN A 30 -112.37 -3.35 74.86
N GLN A 31 -113.06 -2.98 73.76
CA GLN A 31 -112.57 -3.21 72.41
C GLN A 31 -111.28 -2.42 72.13
N GLN A 32 -111.22 -1.15 72.53
CA GLN A 32 -110.04 -0.31 72.32
C GLN A 32 -108.87 -0.70 73.23
N ARG A 33 -109.14 -1.19 74.46
CA ARG A 33 -108.11 -1.76 75.34
C ARG A 33 -107.52 -3.05 74.74
N ALA A 34 -108.35 -3.88 74.11
CA ALA A 34 -107.87 -5.04 73.36
C ALA A 34 -107.01 -4.63 72.15
N LEU A 35 -107.40 -3.59 71.41
CA LEU A 35 -106.61 -3.02 70.31
C LEU A 35 -105.27 -2.43 70.82
N CYS A 36 -105.29 -1.76 71.97
CA CYS A 36 -104.09 -1.22 72.61
C CYS A 36 -103.12 -2.32 73.06
N ALA A 37 -103.64 -3.41 73.64
CA ALA A 37 -102.86 -4.59 73.97
C ALA A 37 -102.25 -5.25 72.71
N GLU A 38 -103.03 -5.31 71.62
CA GLU A 38 -102.55 -5.79 70.32
C GLU A 38 -101.40 -4.91 69.81
N TRP A 39 -101.58 -3.59 69.81
CA TRP A 39 -100.55 -2.62 69.43
C TRP A 39 -99.27 -2.73 70.27
N LYS A 40 -99.40 -2.92 71.58
CA LYS A 40 -98.27 -3.12 72.51
C LYS A 40 -97.53 -4.43 72.25
N SER A 41 -98.24 -5.48 71.81
CA SER A 41 -97.64 -6.79 71.49
C SER A 41 -96.98 -6.85 70.11
N ARG A 42 -97.41 -5.98 69.17
CA ARG A 42 -96.85 -5.94 67.82
C ARG A 42 -95.41 -5.40 67.86
N PRO A 43 -94.47 -5.98 67.09
CA PRO A 43 -93.14 -5.41 66.94
C PRO A 43 -93.17 -3.98 66.41
N ALA A 44 -92.14 -3.20 66.71
CA ALA A 44 -91.91 -1.90 66.08
C ALA A 44 -91.69 -2.08 64.57
N LYS A 45 -92.25 -1.17 63.77
CA LYS A 45 -92.07 -1.19 62.32
C LYS A 45 -90.69 -0.65 61.99
N LEU A 46 -89.88 -1.40 61.23
CA LEU A 46 -88.60 -0.88 60.77
C LEU A 46 -88.81 0.34 59.87
N ARG A 47 -89.72 0.29 58.89
CA ARG A 47 -89.98 1.39 57.93
C ARG A 47 -90.61 2.62 58.61
N SER A 48 -89.99 3.78 58.38
CA SER A 48 -90.41 5.06 59.00
C SER A 48 -91.86 5.43 58.71
N GLU A 49 -92.32 5.26 57.47
CA GLU A 49 -93.69 5.61 57.06
C GLU A 49 -94.74 4.73 57.75
N ALA A 50 -94.48 3.41 57.84
CA ALA A 50 -95.38 2.47 58.48
C ALA A 50 -95.44 2.66 60.00
N ALA A 51 -94.31 3.01 60.63
CA ALA A 51 -94.25 3.34 62.04
C ALA A 51 -95.02 4.63 62.35
N HIS A 52 -94.84 5.66 61.52
CA HIS A 52 -95.53 6.94 61.67
C HIS A 52 -97.04 6.77 61.52
N ALA A 53 -97.52 5.98 60.56
CA ALA A 53 -98.93 5.67 60.42
C ALA A 53 -99.51 4.92 61.63
N GLU A 54 -98.77 3.96 62.20
CA GLU A 54 -99.18 3.23 63.41
C GLU A 54 -99.24 4.15 64.64
N LEU A 55 -98.23 5.01 64.84
CA LEU A 55 -98.23 6.01 65.91
C LEU A 55 -99.32 7.08 65.71
N GLN A 56 -99.58 7.51 64.48
CA GLN A 56 -100.66 8.46 64.18
C GLN A 56 -102.02 7.86 64.54
N ALA A 57 -102.27 6.60 64.17
CA ALA A 57 -103.51 5.90 64.54
C ALA A 57 -103.68 5.76 66.06
N MET A 58 -102.58 5.54 66.80
CA MET A 58 -102.61 5.53 68.27
C MET A 58 -102.92 6.92 68.84
N ASN A 59 -102.32 7.98 68.30
CA ASN A 59 -102.58 9.36 68.73
C ASN A 59 -104.02 9.81 68.40
N ASP A 60 -104.54 9.43 67.24
CA ASP A 60 -105.93 9.69 66.86
C ASP A 60 -106.90 8.95 67.80
N LEU A 61 -106.56 7.72 68.23
CA LEU A 61 -107.33 7.01 69.24
C LEU A 61 -107.25 7.71 70.61
N LEU A 62 -106.09 8.24 70.99
CA LEU A 62 -105.91 8.99 72.24
C LEU A 62 -106.76 10.27 72.26
N ALA A 63 -106.81 10.98 71.14
CA ALA A 63 -107.70 12.12 70.95
C ALA A 63 -109.18 11.71 71.07
N ASN A 64 -109.58 10.60 70.44
CA ASN A 64 -110.95 10.05 70.52
C ASN A 64 -111.32 9.62 71.95
N VAL A 65 -110.38 9.08 72.73
CA VAL A 65 -110.57 8.81 74.16
C VAL A 65 -110.84 10.11 74.93
N GLY A 66 -110.11 11.20 74.64
CA GLY A 66 -110.34 12.51 75.23
C GLY A 66 -111.70 13.13 74.85
N GLU A 67 -112.11 13.01 73.58
CA GLU A 67 -113.44 13.46 73.11
C GLU A 67 -114.56 12.68 73.79
N ARG A 68 -114.44 11.35 73.86
CA ARG A 68 -115.43 10.49 74.52
C ARG A 68 -115.47 10.67 76.03
N ARG A 69 -114.35 11.01 76.67
CA ARG A 69 -114.32 11.41 78.08
C ARG A 69 -115.10 12.69 78.30
N THR A 70 -114.90 13.69 77.43
CA THR A 70 -115.65 14.94 77.48
C THR A 70 -117.14 14.68 77.31
N TYR A 71 -117.53 13.88 76.31
CA TYR A 71 -118.90 13.45 76.08
C TYR A 71 -119.51 12.69 77.27
N ALA A 72 -118.75 11.78 77.89
CA ALA A 72 -119.19 11.05 79.08
C ALA A 72 -119.47 11.99 80.27
N LEU A 73 -118.64 13.02 80.47
CA LEU A 73 -118.78 13.97 81.57
C LEU A 73 -119.89 15.01 81.35
N THR A 74 -120.07 15.50 80.12
CA THR A 74 -121.00 16.61 79.84
C THR A 74 -122.40 16.14 79.43
N GLU A 75 -122.51 15.10 78.60
CA GLU A 75 -123.79 14.69 77.98
C GLU A 75 -124.43 13.48 78.68
N LEU A 76 -123.62 12.56 79.23
CA LEU A 76 -124.11 11.29 79.80
C LEU A 76 -124.38 11.33 81.32
N SER A 77 -124.07 12.44 82.01
CA SER A 77 -124.31 12.66 83.46
C SER A 77 -123.95 11.43 84.31
N LEU A 78 -122.66 11.20 84.50
CA LEU A 78 -122.17 10.06 85.27
C LEU A 78 -122.58 10.16 86.75
N HIS A 79 -122.99 9.04 87.35
CA HIS A 79 -123.35 8.92 88.76
C HIS A 79 -122.36 8.00 89.49
N GLU A 80 -122.44 7.89 90.83
CA GLU A 80 -121.51 7.08 91.64
C GLU A 80 -121.41 5.60 91.16
N ASP A 81 -122.47 5.06 90.57
CA ASP A 81 -122.53 3.69 90.05
C ASP A 81 -121.83 3.49 88.67
N ASP A 82 -121.36 4.56 88.00
CA ASP A 82 -120.70 4.52 86.67
C ASP A 82 -119.17 4.73 86.74
N GLN A 83 -118.58 4.63 87.92
CA GLN A 83 -117.15 4.82 88.17
C GLN A 83 -116.26 3.88 87.31
N ASP A 84 -116.80 2.74 86.88
CA ASP A 84 -116.13 1.77 86.01
C ASP A 84 -115.84 2.30 84.58
N ILE A 85 -116.67 3.22 84.06
CA ILE A 85 -116.47 3.85 82.75
C ILE A 85 -115.31 4.87 82.83
N GLU A 86 -115.30 5.70 83.88
CA GLU A 86 -114.23 6.67 84.12
C GLU A 86 -112.90 5.96 84.38
N GLU A 87 -112.90 4.94 85.26
CA GLU A 87 -111.71 4.11 85.51
C GLU A 87 -111.27 3.34 84.24
N GLY A 88 -112.23 2.88 83.43
CA GLY A 88 -111.96 2.23 82.15
C GLY A 88 -111.33 3.15 81.10
N LEU A 89 -111.81 4.40 80.98
CA LEU A 89 -111.21 5.43 80.12
C LEU A 89 -109.84 5.86 80.62
N ASN A 90 -109.65 5.98 81.94
CA ASN A 90 -108.34 6.29 82.55
C ASN A 90 -107.33 5.17 82.31
N LYS A 91 -107.75 3.90 82.47
CA LYS A 91 -106.92 2.74 82.15
C LYS A 91 -106.57 2.66 80.67
N LEU A 92 -107.54 2.89 79.78
CA LEU A 92 -107.31 2.92 78.34
C LEU A 92 -106.35 4.05 77.92
N GLU A 93 -106.52 5.26 78.47
CA GLU A 93 -105.60 6.37 78.22
C GLU A 93 -104.19 6.07 78.71
N ALA A 94 -104.03 5.51 79.92
CA ALA A 94 -102.74 5.12 80.46
C ALA A 94 -102.07 4.00 79.64
N GLU A 95 -102.84 2.97 79.26
CA GLU A 95 -102.37 1.86 78.42
C GLU A 95 -101.96 2.36 77.02
N LEU A 96 -102.72 3.29 76.43
CA LEU A 96 -102.44 3.86 75.12
C LEU A 96 -101.24 4.82 75.16
N THR A 97 -101.13 5.63 76.20
CA THR A 97 -99.96 6.51 76.42
C THR A 97 -98.69 5.67 76.60
N ASP A 98 -98.76 4.57 77.35
CA ASP A 98 -97.64 3.63 77.53
C ASP A 98 -97.29 2.89 76.22
N ALA A 99 -98.28 2.47 75.45
CA ALA A 99 -98.06 1.87 74.13
C ALA A 99 -97.44 2.86 73.13
N ILE A 100 -97.90 4.11 73.09
CA ILE A 100 -97.32 5.19 72.29
C ILE A 100 -95.88 5.47 72.73
N ALA A 101 -95.62 5.60 74.03
CA ALA A 101 -94.29 5.84 74.57
C ALA A 101 -93.33 4.70 74.24
N GLY A 102 -93.75 3.44 74.37
CA GLY A 102 -92.95 2.27 74.02
C GLY A 102 -92.64 2.18 72.52
N LYS A 103 -93.64 2.46 71.66
CA LYS A 103 -93.44 2.48 70.20
C LYS A 103 -92.57 3.65 69.75
N GLN A 104 -92.73 4.82 70.35
CA GLN A 104 -91.90 5.99 70.08
C GLN A 104 -90.45 5.73 70.52
N ALA A 105 -90.22 5.16 71.70
CA ALA A 105 -88.87 4.80 72.16
C ALA A 105 -88.18 3.79 71.22
N ALA A 106 -88.90 2.79 70.72
CA ALA A 106 -88.38 1.86 69.72
C ALA A 106 -88.07 2.56 68.37
N GLN A 107 -88.91 3.51 67.93
CA GLN A 107 -88.65 4.30 66.73
C GLN A 107 -87.44 5.23 66.88
N ASP A 108 -87.27 5.87 68.04
CA ASP A 108 -86.11 6.70 68.33
C ASP A 108 -84.81 5.87 68.27
N LEU A 109 -84.86 4.63 68.78
CA LEU A 109 -83.76 3.69 68.71
C LEU A 109 -83.46 3.25 67.26
N ILE A 110 -84.48 2.90 66.48
CA ILE A 110 -84.36 2.57 65.04
C ILE A 110 -83.77 3.76 64.26
N GLN A 111 -84.18 4.98 64.58
CA GLN A 111 -83.69 6.19 63.93
C GLN A 111 -82.22 6.47 64.28
N ARG A 112 -81.82 6.24 65.54
CA ARG A 112 -80.39 6.31 65.95
C ARG A 112 -79.57 5.26 65.21
N TYR A 113 -80.05 4.02 65.13
CA TYR A 113 -79.40 2.96 64.36
C TYR A 113 -79.20 3.36 62.89
N ARG A 114 -80.26 3.79 62.20
CA ARG A 114 -80.19 4.26 60.81
C ARG A 114 -79.19 5.38 60.61
N THR A 115 -79.21 6.36 61.51
CA THR A 115 -78.29 7.51 61.46
C THR A 115 -76.86 7.03 61.60
N GLN A 116 -76.56 6.13 62.54
CA GLN A 116 -75.19 5.63 62.71
C GLN A 116 -74.75 4.70 61.58
N VAL A 117 -75.64 3.89 61.00
CA VAL A 117 -75.34 3.14 59.77
C VAL A 117 -74.99 4.09 58.64
N GLN A 118 -75.74 5.17 58.43
CA GLN A 118 -75.40 6.15 57.39
C GLN A 118 -74.07 6.85 57.68
N ASN A 119 -73.78 7.17 58.93
CA ASN A 119 -72.53 7.82 59.35
C ASN A 119 -71.32 6.92 59.07
N ILE A 120 -71.36 5.63 59.43
CA ILE A 120 -70.26 4.72 59.16
C ILE A 120 -70.09 4.47 57.66
N GLN A 121 -71.19 4.33 56.90
CA GLN A 121 -71.12 4.17 55.44
C GLN A 121 -70.48 5.38 54.77
N SER A 122 -70.90 6.60 55.13
CA SER A 122 -70.33 7.84 54.58
C SER A 122 -68.86 8.02 54.95
N TRP A 123 -68.46 7.60 56.16
CA TRP A 123 -67.05 7.61 56.58
C TRP A 123 -66.21 6.59 55.80
N LEU A 124 -66.71 5.37 55.60
CA LEU A 124 -66.06 4.36 54.77
C LEU A 124 -65.94 4.82 53.31
N ASP A 125 -66.96 5.48 52.75
CA ASP A 125 -66.90 6.11 51.43
C ASP A 125 -65.81 7.19 51.35
N ALA A 126 -65.70 8.04 52.38
CA ALA A 126 -64.68 9.07 52.44
C ALA A 126 -63.26 8.49 52.49
N LEU A 127 -63.04 7.45 53.30
CA LEU A 127 -61.76 6.74 53.34
C LEU A 127 -61.45 6.06 52.02
N SER A 128 -62.42 5.36 51.42
CA SER A 128 -62.25 4.73 50.10
C SER A 128 -61.83 5.75 49.05
N LYS A 129 -62.46 6.93 49.03
CA LYS A 129 -62.11 8.02 48.11
C LYS A 129 -60.69 8.54 48.34
N LYS A 130 -60.25 8.69 49.59
CA LYS A 130 -58.86 9.08 49.91
C LYS A 130 -57.86 8.03 49.39
N VAL A 131 -58.15 6.74 49.53
CA VAL A 131 -57.31 5.66 48.99
C VAL A 131 -57.30 5.66 47.46
N ASP A 132 -58.45 5.86 46.82
CA ASP A 132 -58.56 5.93 45.35
C ASP A 132 -57.75 7.09 44.75
N ILE A 133 -57.65 8.22 45.46
CA ILE A 133 -56.82 9.36 45.05
C ILE A 133 -55.33 8.98 45.03
N ILE A 134 -54.88 8.17 45.99
CA ILE A 134 -53.50 7.67 46.05
C ILE A 134 -53.25 6.64 44.94
N GLU A 135 -54.22 5.78 44.64
CA GLU A 135 -54.12 4.77 43.58
C GLU A 135 -54.10 5.38 42.17
N LYS A 136 -54.85 6.46 41.93
CA LYS A 136 -54.94 7.11 40.62
C LYS A 136 -53.77 8.04 40.29
N GLY A 137 -52.89 8.30 41.26
CA GLY A 137 -51.84 9.29 41.15
C GLY A 137 -52.38 10.70 41.38
N ASN A 138 -51.72 11.43 42.27
CA ASN A 138 -52.10 12.78 42.69
C ASN A 138 -50.89 13.74 42.72
N GLY A 139 -49.81 13.36 42.04
CA GLY A 139 -48.54 14.10 42.03
C GLY A 139 -47.70 13.94 43.30
N GLN A 140 -48.09 13.07 44.24
CA GLN A 140 -47.31 12.76 45.43
C GLN A 140 -46.18 11.78 45.12
N THR A 141 -44.98 12.05 45.63
CA THR A 141 -43.88 11.08 45.56
C THR A 141 -44.19 9.79 46.32
N ILE A 142 -43.47 8.71 46.05
CA ILE A 142 -43.67 7.43 46.76
C ILE A 142 -43.64 7.60 48.29
N GLY A 143 -42.72 8.43 48.80
CA GLY A 143 -42.62 8.75 50.22
C GLY A 143 -43.84 9.51 50.76
N GLN A 144 -44.38 10.44 49.96
CA GLN A 144 -45.60 11.18 50.29
C GLN A 144 -46.86 10.29 50.22
N LYS A 145 -46.92 9.34 49.27
CA LYS A 145 -47.98 8.33 49.18
C LYS A 145 -47.96 7.42 50.41
N ILE A 146 -46.79 6.95 50.83
CA ILE A 146 -46.62 6.15 52.07
C ILE A 146 -47.12 6.94 53.29
N ALA A 147 -46.72 8.21 53.42
CA ALA A 147 -47.17 9.06 54.52
C ALA A 147 -48.70 9.23 54.53
N SER A 148 -49.31 9.43 53.36
CA SER A 148 -50.76 9.60 53.21
C SER A 148 -51.52 8.30 53.53
N VAL A 149 -51.05 7.13 53.06
CA VAL A 149 -51.64 5.83 53.43
C VAL A 149 -51.52 5.58 54.93
N LYS A 150 -50.39 5.95 55.55
CA LYS A 150 -50.19 5.83 57.00
C LYS A 150 -51.15 6.72 57.79
N GLU A 151 -51.39 7.95 57.34
CA GLU A 151 -52.38 8.85 57.93
C GLU A 151 -53.80 8.27 57.84
N ILE A 152 -54.22 7.80 56.66
CA ILE A 152 -55.53 7.18 56.44
C ILE A 152 -55.68 5.91 57.28
N THR A 153 -54.62 5.10 57.39
CA THR A 153 -54.59 3.89 58.23
C THR A 153 -54.76 4.26 59.70
N THR A 154 -54.07 5.30 60.17
CA THR A 154 -54.22 5.82 61.55
C THR A 154 -55.65 6.31 61.82
N GLU A 155 -56.28 7.00 60.86
CA GLU A 155 -57.68 7.41 60.94
C GLU A 155 -58.62 6.20 61.02
N PHE A 156 -58.40 5.20 60.17
CA PHE A 156 -59.18 3.96 60.11
C PHE A 156 -59.10 3.14 61.41
N GLU A 157 -57.90 2.96 61.95
CA GLU A 157 -57.65 2.20 63.18
C GLU A 157 -58.16 2.92 64.43
N SER A 158 -58.04 4.25 64.49
CA SER A 158 -58.47 5.04 65.66
C SER A 158 -59.98 5.21 65.76
N GLN A 159 -60.68 5.44 64.64
CA GLN A 159 -62.13 5.70 64.66
C GLN A 159 -62.99 4.48 64.30
N GLY A 160 -62.45 3.55 63.52
CA GLY A 160 -63.17 2.42 62.94
C GLY A 160 -63.81 1.47 63.94
N PRO A 161 -63.05 0.93 64.91
CA PRO A 161 -63.57 -0.01 65.91
C PRO A 161 -64.72 0.60 66.73
N GLY A 162 -64.59 1.87 67.12
CA GLY A 162 -65.62 2.59 67.87
C GLY A 162 -66.91 2.75 67.07
N LYS A 163 -66.82 3.25 65.83
CA LYS A 163 -67.97 3.44 64.93
C LYS A 163 -68.67 2.12 64.59
N LEU A 164 -67.90 1.05 64.34
CA LEU A 164 -68.44 -0.27 64.04
C LEU A 164 -69.15 -0.88 65.25
N ASN A 165 -68.55 -0.77 66.44
CA ASN A 165 -69.14 -1.30 67.67
C ASN A 165 -70.43 -0.55 68.07
N GLU A 166 -70.49 0.77 67.85
CA GLU A 166 -71.69 1.57 68.09
C GLU A 166 -72.86 1.08 67.22
N VAL A 167 -72.61 0.85 65.92
CA VAL A 167 -73.60 0.35 64.97
C VAL A 167 -74.04 -1.08 65.31
N LYS A 168 -73.12 -1.95 65.76
CA LYS A 168 -73.44 -3.31 66.23
C LYS A 168 -74.33 -3.28 67.48
N THR A 169 -73.94 -2.51 68.48
CA THR A 169 -74.68 -2.38 69.74
C THR A 169 -76.09 -1.86 69.49
N LEU A 170 -76.24 -0.83 68.65
CA LEU A 170 -77.55 -0.30 68.27
C LEU A 170 -78.36 -1.32 67.46
N SER A 171 -77.73 -2.11 66.59
CA SER A 171 -78.42 -3.15 65.82
C SER A 171 -78.99 -4.24 66.72
N GLU A 172 -78.22 -4.71 67.71
CA GLU A 172 -78.67 -5.71 68.69
C GLU A 172 -79.89 -5.20 69.47
N GLN A 173 -79.82 -3.96 69.98
CA GLN A 173 -80.93 -3.35 70.69
C GLN A 173 -82.18 -3.14 69.81
N VAL A 174 -82.00 -2.80 68.52
CA VAL A 174 -83.14 -2.66 67.60
C VAL A 174 -83.75 -4.02 67.25
N MET A 175 -82.94 -5.06 67.06
CA MET A 175 -83.41 -6.41 66.71
C MET A 175 -84.36 -6.99 67.77
N ASP A 176 -84.18 -6.64 69.04
CA ASP A 176 -85.09 -7.03 70.14
C ASP A 176 -86.48 -6.41 70.05
N SER A 177 -86.64 -5.34 69.26
CA SER A 177 -87.87 -4.54 69.18
C SER A 177 -88.64 -4.68 67.87
N VAL A 178 -88.08 -5.33 66.84
CA VAL A 178 -88.67 -5.43 65.48
C VAL A 178 -89.10 -6.86 65.14
N SER A 179 -89.70 -7.04 63.96
CA SER A 179 -90.11 -8.37 63.49
C SER A 179 -88.89 -9.23 63.11
N ASN A 180 -89.01 -10.55 63.15
CA ASN A 180 -87.91 -11.46 62.75
C ASN A 180 -87.38 -11.18 61.33
N LEU A 181 -88.27 -10.81 60.39
CA LEU A 181 -87.87 -10.47 59.02
C LEU A 181 -87.07 -9.16 58.98
N ASP A 182 -87.49 -8.15 59.76
CA ASP A 182 -86.76 -6.89 59.89
C ASP A 182 -85.41 -7.10 60.61
N SER A 183 -85.33 -8.00 61.60
CA SER A 183 -84.08 -8.37 62.25
C SER A 183 -83.09 -9.01 61.28
N GLN A 184 -83.56 -9.91 60.39
CA GLN A 184 -82.73 -10.47 59.32
C GLN A 184 -82.23 -9.38 58.35
N GLN A 185 -83.07 -8.39 58.03
CA GLN A 185 -82.67 -7.26 57.19
C GLN A 185 -81.56 -6.42 57.84
N ILE A 186 -81.69 -6.15 59.14
CA ILE A 186 -80.68 -5.45 59.95
C ILE A 186 -79.38 -6.25 60.00
N GLU A 187 -79.45 -7.57 60.22
CA GLU A 187 -78.28 -8.45 60.26
C GLU A 187 -77.51 -8.43 58.93
N GLU A 188 -78.19 -8.49 57.79
CA GLU A 188 -77.54 -8.37 56.48
C GLU A 188 -76.95 -6.97 56.24
N GLN A 189 -77.62 -5.91 56.72
CA GLN A 189 -77.08 -4.55 56.66
C GLN A 189 -75.79 -4.40 57.48
N ILE A 190 -75.73 -5.00 58.67
CA ILE A 190 -74.51 -5.07 59.49
C ILE A 190 -73.42 -5.88 58.79
N LYS A 191 -73.73 -7.07 58.29
CA LYS A 191 -72.78 -7.89 57.52
C LYS A 191 -72.24 -7.12 56.31
N SER A 192 -73.07 -6.35 55.63
CA SER A 192 -72.61 -5.48 54.54
C SER A 192 -71.63 -4.40 55.02
N VAL A 193 -71.90 -3.74 56.15
CA VAL A 193 -70.97 -2.76 56.76
C VAL A 193 -69.65 -3.43 57.15
N GLU A 194 -69.70 -4.61 57.77
CA GLU A 194 -68.52 -5.38 58.17
C GLU A 194 -67.67 -5.82 56.98
N ARG A 195 -68.29 -6.31 55.91
CA ARG A 195 -67.59 -6.66 54.66
C ARG A 195 -66.87 -5.43 54.10
N ARG A 196 -67.56 -4.29 54.00
CA ARG A 196 -66.97 -3.02 53.53
C ARG A 196 -65.82 -2.55 54.42
N TYR A 197 -65.96 -2.64 55.75
CA TYR A 197 -64.91 -2.31 56.70
C TYR A 197 -63.67 -3.18 56.50
N ALA A 198 -63.86 -4.50 56.36
CA ALA A 198 -62.78 -5.45 56.10
C ALA A 198 -62.12 -5.24 54.72
N ASP A 199 -62.90 -4.88 53.71
CA ASP A 199 -62.39 -4.60 52.37
C ASP A 199 -61.50 -3.36 52.35
N ILE A 200 -61.89 -2.28 53.04
CA ILE A 200 -61.06 -1.07 53.20
C ILE A 200 -59.77 -1.39 53.99
N ALA A 201 -59.86 -2.19 55.07
CA ALA A 201 -58.69 -2.64 55.82
C ALA A 201 -57.69 -3.39 54.91
N LYS A 202 -58.18 -4.36 54.14
CA LYS A 202 -57.36 -5.10 53.17
C LYS A 202 -56.79 -4.19 52.08
N LYS A 203 -57.57 -3.22 51.60
CA LYS A 203 -57.13 -2.26 50.58
C LYS A 203 -55.98 -1.39 51.08
N LEU A 204 -56.10 -0.85 52.30
CA LEU A 204 -55.05 -0.08 52.97
C LEU A 204 -53.78 -0.92 53.20
N GLN A 205 -53.93 -2.13 53.73
CA GLN A 205 -52.80 -3.03 53.97
C GLN A 205 -52.05 -3.38 52.68
N ARG A 206 -52.77 -3.76 51.62
CA ARG A 206 -52.18 -4.10 50.31
C ARG A 206 -51.45 -2.89 49.72
N LYS A 207 -52.06 -1.71 49.76
CA LYS A 207 -51.45 -0.50 49.20
C LYS A 207 -50.20 -0.10 49.98
N ALA A 208 -50.23 -0.18 51.32
CA ALA A 208 -49.05 0.08 52.15
C ALA A 208 -47.89 -0.87 51.81
N GLN A 209 -48.17 -2.17 51.67
CA GLN A 209 -47.15 -3.17 51.30
C GLN A 209 -46.54 -2.90 49.92
N VAL A 210 -47.36 -2.60 48.92
CA VAL A 210 -46.89 -2.32 47.55
C VAL A 210 -46.01 -1.07 47.51
N LEU A 211 -46.42 0.01 48.19
CA LEU A 211 -45.65 1.25 48.23
C LEU A 211 -44.31 1.07 48.99
N ASP A 212 -44.29 0.30 50.08
CA ASP A 212 -43.06 0.00 50.83
C ASP A 212 -42.08 -0.85 50.02
N MET A 213 -42.57 -1.90 49.34
CA MET A 213 -41.75 -2.71 48.43
C MET A 213 -41.20 -1.87 47.27
N THR A 214 -42.00 -0.95 46.73
CA THR A 214 -41.57 -0.03 45.67
C THR A 214 -40.48 0.91 46.18
N ALA A 215 -40.63 1.49 47.37
CA ALA A 215 -39.62 2.37 47.96
C ALA A 215 -38.28 1.63 48.21
N GLN A 216 -38.33 0.39 48.72
CA GLN A 216 -37.15 -0.46 48.87
C GLN A 216 -36.50 -0.77 47.51
N GLY A 217 -37.32 -1.03 46.48
CA GLY A 217 -36.85 -1.25 45.11
C GLY A 217 -36.13 -0.05 44.51
N ILE A 218 -36.64 1.17 44.75
CA ILE A 218 -35.98 2.41 44.32
C ILE A 218 -34.62 2.57 45.00
N GLU A 219 -34.55 2.40 46.31
CA GLU A 219 -33.31 2.56 47.07
C GLU A 219 -32.24 1.55 46.63
N ALA A 220 -32.61 0.28 46.49
CA ALA A 220 -31.71 -0.76 45.98
C ALA A 220 -31.24 -0.45 44.55
N THR A 221 -32.12 0.10 43.70
CA THR A 221 -31.76 0.52 42.34
C THR A 221 -30.75 1.66 42.35
N ARG A 222 -30.96 2.70 43.18
CA ARG A 222 -30.04 3.83 43.29
C ARG A 222 -28.68 3.43 43.83
N GLN A 223 -28.64 2.57 44.85
CA GLN A 223 -27.38 2.05 45.39
C GLN A 223 -26.59 1.29 44.31
N GLU A 224 -27.25 0.38 43.58
CA GLU A 224 -26.60 -0.39 42.52
C GLU A 224 -26.15 0.50 41.35
N ILE A 225 -26.88 1.58 41.03
CA ILE A 225 -26.44 2.59 40.06
C ILE A 225 -25.13 3.25 40.51
N GLU A 226 -25.06 3.68 41.77
CA GLU A 226 -23.88 4.39 42.30
C GLU A 226 -22.65 3.48 42.39
N GLU A 227 -22.83 2.23 42.85
CA GLU A 227 -21.75 1.23 42.89
C GLU A 227 -21.15 0.98 41.50
N ASN A 228 -21.99 0.94 40.46
CA ASN A 228 -21.51 0.77 39.09
C ASN A 228 -20.88 2.06 38.54
N ARG A 229 -21.40 3.24 38.91
CA ARG A 229 -20.81 4.53 38.55
C ARG A 229 -19.39 4.66 39.12
N ASP A 230 -19.20 4.37 40.40
CA ASP A 230 -17.89 4.42 41.06
C ASP A 230 -16.89 3.46 40.39
N TRP A 231 -17.32 2.24 40.08
CA TRP A 231 -16.51 1.28 39.35
C TRP A 231 -16.11 1.81 37.95
N ILE A 232 -17.06 2.40 37.21
CA ILE A 232 -16.79 2.98 35.88
C ILE A 232 -15.77 4.12 36.00
N GLN A 233 -15.93 5.02 36.95
CA GLN A 233 -14.99 6.14 37.14
C GLN A 233 -13.60 5.65 37.53
N GLN A 234 -13.49 4.66 38.41
CA GLN A 234 -12.21 4.05 38.77
C GLN A 234 -11.50 3.44 37.55
N LYS A 235 -12.22 2.65 36.74
CA LYS A 235 -11.67 2.04 35.53
C LYS A 235 -11.32 3.05 34.46
N LYS A 236 -12.09 4.14 34.34
CA LYS A 236 -11.79 5.26 33.44
C LYS A 236 -10.48 5.93 33.79
N GLN A 237 -10.24 6.19 35.08
CA GLN A 237 -8.95 6.71 35.55
C GLN A 237 -7.81 5.73 35.26
N GLN A 238 -8.00 4.44 35.57
CA GLN A 238 -7.00 3.41 35.30
C GLN A 238 -6.62 3.31 33.81
N ALA A 239 -7.59 3.44 32.90
CA ALA A 239 -7.37 3.38 31.46
C ALA A 239 -6.67 4.62 30.89
N GLN A 240 -6.77 5.77 31.56
CA GLN A 240 -6.19 7.05 31.13
C GLN A 240 -4.76 7.28 31.65
N ILE A 241 -4.26 6.44 32.56
CA ILE A 241 -2.88 6.54 33.05
C ILE A 241 -1.92 6.15 31.92
N SER A 242 -1.08 7.10 31.53
CA SER A 242 -0.08 6.92 30.48
C SER A 242 1.25 6.46 31.09
N ASP A 243 1.33 5.19 31.49
CA ASP A 243 2.59 4.60 31.93
C ASP A 243 3.53 4.40 30.72
N PRO A 244 4.83 4.74 30.85
CA PRO A 244 5.84 4.48 29.82
C PRO A 244 5.87 2.99 29.48
N VAL A 245 5.88 2.69 28.18
CA VAL A 245 5.90 1.32 27.67
C VAL A 245 7.30 1.09 27.12
N GLY A 246 8.04 0.14 27.70
CA GLY A 246 9.43 -0.13 27.32
C GLY A 246 9.59 -0.54 25.86
N PHE A 247 10.81 -0.84 25.43
CA PHE A 247 11.11 -1.04 24.00
C PHE A 247 10.72 -2.43 23.45
N ASP A 248 10.47 -3.41 24.33
CA ASP A 248 10.15 -4.78 23.95
C ASP A 248 8.64 -4.97 23.72
N SER A 249 8.28 -5.77 22.72
CA SER A 249 6.90 -6.04 22.32
C SER A 249 6.09 -6.71 23.44
N LYS A 250 6.69 -7.55 24.29
CA LYS A 250 5.96 -8.26 25.36
C LYS A 250 5.41 -7.31 26.42
N GLN A 251 6.16 -6.26 26.76
CA GLN A 251 5.74 -5.28 27.77
C GLN A 251 4.45 -4.56 27.33
N VAL A 252 4.30 -4.27 26.03
CA VAL A 252 3.06 -3.68 25.48
C VAL A 252 1.95 -4.71 25.35
N GLU A 253 2.27 -5.96 25.00
CA GLU A 253 1.29 -7.05 24.89
C GLU A 253 0.61 -7.37 26.23
N GLU A 254 1.34 -7.32 27.35
CA GLU A 254 0.77 -7.45 28.70
C GLU A 254 -0.24 -6.34 29.00
N LYS A 255 0.11 -5.08 28.68
CA LYS A 255 -0.78 -3.92 28.82
C LYS A 255 -2.02 -4.06 27.92
N LEU A 256 -1.86 -4.54 26.69
CA LEU A 256 -2.96 -4.81 25.76
C LEU A 256 -3.91 -5.89 26.30
N LEU A 257 -3.38 -6.94 26.92
CA LEU A 257 -4.20 -8.00 27.53
C LEU A 257 -5.00 -7.46 28.74
N ALA A 258 -4.38 -6.63 29.57
CA ALA A 258 -5.06 -5.97 30.69
C ALA A 258 -6.19 -5.03 30.22
N LEU A 259 -5.96 -4.24 29.17
CA LEU A 259 -6.99 -3.37 28.58
C LEU A 259 -8.15 -4.18 27.97
N LYS A 260 -7.87 -5.28 27.26
CA LYS A 260 -8.89 -6.19 26.72
C LYS A 260 -9.73 -6.84 27.83
N ALA A 261 -9.11 -7.22 28.94
CA ALA A 261 -9.82 -7.75 30.10
C ALA A 261 -10.76 -6.70 30.71
N MET A 262 -10.27 -5.47 30.89
CA MET A 262 -11.09 -4.35 31.37
C MET A 262 -12.26 -4.02 30.42
N LEU A 263 -12.05 -4.07 29.10
CA LEU A 263 -13.13 -3.85 28.13
C LEU A 263 -14.22 -4.91 28.29
N LYS A 264 -13.85 -6.18 28.44
CA LYS A 264 -14.81 -7.27 28.66
C LYS A 264 -15.59 -7.09 29.97
N GLU A 265 -14.93 -6.65 31.03
CA GLU A 265 -15.61 -6.31 32.30
C GLU A 265 -16.62 -5.16 32.09
N ALA A 266 -16.23 -4.11 31.37
CA ALA A 266 -17.09 -2.96 31.07
C ALA A 266 -18.29 -3.32 30.18
N GLU A 267 -18.10 -4.16 29.17
CA GLU A 267 -19.19 -4.72 28.35
C GLU A 267 -20.12 -5.58 29.20
N GLY A 268 -19.59 -6.34 30.16
CA GLY A 268 -20.38 -7.12 31.11
C GLY A 268 -21.32 -6.27 31.97
N LYS A 269 -20.98 -5.00 32.25
CA LYS A 269 -21.84 -4.06 32.97
C LYS A 269 -23.11 -3.69 32.20
N GLN A 270 -23.16 -3.92 30.88
CA GLN A 270 -24.35 -3.68 30.07
C GLN A 270 -25.56 -4.50 30.58
N MET A 271 -25.36 -5.77 30.90
CA MET A 271 -26.42 -6.65 31.43
C MET A 271 -26.95 -6.17 32.79
N VAL A 272 -26.07 -5.61 33.63
CA VAL A 272 -26.45 -5.02 34.93
C VAL A 272 -27.34 -3.80 34.70
N ILE A 273 -26.94 -2.91 33.78
CA ILE A 273 -27.72 -1.71 33.42
C ILE A 273 -29.08 -2.10 32.82
N ASP A 274 -29.14 -3.09 31.93
CA ASP A 274 -30.40 -3.60 31.37
C ASP A 274 -31.33 -4.16 32.46
N THR A 275 -30.75 -4.84 33.46
CA THR A 275 -31.50 -5.34 34.63
C THR A 275 -32.04 -4.19 35.49
N LEU A 276 -31.26 -3.13 35.68
CA LEU A 276 -31.69 -1.92 36.40
C LEU A 276 -32.81 -1.20 35.66
N GLU A 277 -32.71 -1.01 34.34
CA GLU A 277 -33.76 -0.39 33.52
C GLU A 277 -35.06 -1.21 33.56
N LYS A 278 -34.98 -2.54 33.47
CA LYS A 278 -36.15 -3.41 33.63
C LYS A 278 -36.76 -3.31 35.03
N ARG A 279 -35.93 -3.19 36.07
CA ARG A 279 -36.38 -2.99 37.45
C ARG A 279 -37.13 -1.67 37.60
N VAL A 280 -36.60 -0.58 37.02
CA VAL A 280 -37.27 0.73 36.96
C VAL A 280 -38.60 0.64 36.22
N GLY A 281 -38.64 -0.01 35.05
CA GLY A 281 -39.87 -0.20 34.28
C GLY A 281 -40.95 -1.00 35.04
N ASN A 282 -40.57 -2.02 35.82
CA ASN A 282 -41.52 -2.80 36.62
C ASN A 282 -42.17 -1.97 37.75
N MET A 283 -41.52 -0.90 38.22
CA MET A 283 -42.04 -0.03 39.28
C MET A 283 -42.90 1.12 38.74
N GLN A 284 -42.98 1.30 37.41
CA GLN A 284 -43.63 2.43 36.74
C GLN A 284 -45.06 2.72 37.24
N ASN A 285 -45.87 1.69 37.51
CA ASN A 285 -47.28 1.86 37.88
C ASN A 285 -47.49 2.52 39.25
N GLU A 286 -46.49 2.53 40.11
CA GLU A 286 -46.57 3.10 41.47
C GLU A 286 -45.90 4.49 41.56
N LEU A 287 -45.01 4.80 40.63
CA LEU A 287 -44.25 6.04 40.57
C LEU A 287 -45.04 7.17 39.90
N GLU A 288 -44.78 8.40 40.33
CA GLU A 288 -45.19 9.58 39.56
C GLU A 288 -44.19 9.85 38.43
N THR A 289 -44.65 10.54 37.39
CA THR A 289 -43.85 10.80 36.17
C THR A 289 -42.48 11.42 36.47
N ASN A 290 -42.37 12.30 37.48
CA ASN A 290 -41.09 12.92 37.82
C ASN A 290 -40.10 11.93 38.46
N GLU A 291 -40.54 11.09 39.40
CA GLU A 291 -39.66 10.09 40.05
C GLU A 291 -39.25 9.00 39.05
N GLN A 292 -40.18 8.58 38.20
CA GLN A 292 -39.89 7.66 37.10
C GLN A 292 -38.83 8.26 36.17
N GLN A 293 -39.04 9.48 35.68
CA GLN A 293 -38.11 10.14 34.77
C GLN A 293 -36.73 10.33 35.41
N GLN A 294 -36.67 10.60 36.73
CA GLN A 294 -35.40 10.73 37.44
C GLN A 294 -34.62 9.41 37.42
N LEU A 295 -35.24 8.27 37.75
CA LEU A 295 -34.58 6.96 37.75
C LEU A 295 -34.19 6.51 36.33
N GLU A 296 -35.04 6.78 35.34
CA GLU A 296 -34.72 6.54 33.93
C GLU A 296 -33.54 7.41 33.46
N ASN A 297 -33.46 8.66 33.91
CA ASN A 297 -32.32 9.53 33.60
C ASN A 297 -31.03 9.06 34.29
N GLU A 298 -31.09 8.62 35.54
CA GLU A 298 -29.94 8.08 36.29
C GLU A 298 -29.39 6.80 35.65
N THR A 299 -30.27 5.87 35.25
CA THR A 299 -29.89 4.64 34.54
C THR A 299 -29.37 4.93 33.11
N LYS A 300 -30.00 5.85 32.38
CA LYS A 300 -29.52 6.30 31.06
C LYS A 300 -28.17 7.01 31.14
N ALA A 301 -27.93 7.81 32.18
CA ALA A 301 -26.64 8.45 32.42
C ALA A 301 -25.55 7.39 32.66
N LEU A 302 -25.83 6.40 33.51
CA LEU A 302 -24.93 5.28 33.77
C LEU A 302 -24.59 4.50 32.49
N ARG A 303 -25.59 4.23 31.62
CA ARG A 303 -25.38 3.65 30.28
C ARG A 303 -24.44 4.50 29.43
N GLY A 304 -24.63 5.82 29.43
CA GLY A 304 -23.74 6.75 28.74
C GLY A 304 -22.31 6.71 29.28
N GLU A 305 -22.13 6.70 30.60
CA GLU A 305 -20.82 6.60 31.26
C GLU A 305 -20.12 5.26 30.94
N GLN A 306 -20.86 4.15 30.95
CA GLN A 306 -20.35 2.82 30.58
C GLN A 306 -19.90 2.80 29.10
N SER A 307 -20.71 3.36 28.20
CA SER A 307 -20.36 3.45 26.78
C SER A 307 -19.10 4.30 26.57
N GLN A 308 -18.95 5.41 27.30
CA GLN A 308 -17.72 6.23 27.25
C GLN A 308 -16.49 5.46 27.72
N LEU A 309 -16.60 4.66 28.80
CA LEU A 309 -15.50 3.81 29.25
C LEU A 309 -15.11 2.78 28.20
N CYS A 310 -16.09 2.12 27.55
CA CYS A 310 -15.83 1.19 26.44
C CYS A 310 -15.11 1.89 25.28
N THR A 311 -15.49 3.12 24.92
CA THR A 311 -14.79 3.91 23.90
C THR A 311 -13.34 4.18 24.29
N ILE A 312 -13.09 4.67 25.51
CA ILE A 312 -11.73 4.95 26.00
C ILE A 312 -10.86 3.68 25.99
N LEU A 313 -11.41 2.55 26.45
CA LEU A 313 -10.71 1.28 26.45
C LEU A 313 -10.43 0.78 25.02
N THR A 314 -11.36 0.97 24.09
CA THR A 314 -11.17 0.59 22.68
C THR A 314 -10.10 1.44 22.00
N GLU A 315 -10.10 2.75 22.23
CA GLU A 315 -9.04 3.65 21.77
C GLU A 315 -7.68 3.29 22.37
N GLY A 316 -7.63 3.01 23.67
CA GLY A 316 -6.43 2.52 24.36
C GLY A 316 -5.91 1.19 23.80
N ILE A 317 -6.80 0.25 23.49
CA ILE A 317 -6.47 -1.04 22.84
C ILE A 317 -5.89 -0.80 21.45
N SER A 318 -6.49 0.09 20.66
CA SER A 318 -6.00 0.44 19.33
C SER A 318 -4.58 1.03 19.39
N SER A 319 -4.37 2.00 20.27
CA SER A 319 -3.07 2.62 20.52
C SER A 319 -2.02 1.61 20.99
N ALA A 320 -2.35 0.78 21.99
CA ALA A 320 -1.46 -0.27 22.48
C ALA A 320 -1.17 -1.35 21.42
N THR A 321 -2.12 -1.66 20.54
CA THR A 321 -1.90 -2.59 19.41
C THR A 321 -0.90 -2.00 18.42
N ALA A 322 -1.09 -0.75 18.00
CA ALA A 322 -0.15 -0.07 17.12
C ALA A 322 1.26 0.03 17.73
N ALA A 323 1.34 0.32 19.03
CA ALA A 323 2.59 0.36 19.78
C ALA A 323 3.30 -1.01 19.85
N ALA A 324 2.54 -2.10 20.01
CA ALA A 324 3.07 -3.46 20.00
C ALA A 324 3.56 -3.87 18.61
N ASP A 325 2.81 -3.54 17.55
CA ASP A 325 3.19 -3.84 16.17
C ASP A 325 4.43 -3.06 15.73
N ALA A 326 4.56 -1.79 16.13
CA ALA A 326 5.78 -1.01 15.90
C ALA A 326 7.02 -1.65 16.54
N ARG A 327 6.89 -2.19 17.76
CA ARG A 327 7.98 -2.89 18.45
C ARG A 327 8.31 -4.24 17.83
N ARG A 328 7.31 -5.04 17.45
CA ARG A 328 7.54 -6.29 16.69
C ARG A 328 8.22 -6.05 15.36
N LYS A 329 7.83 -4.97 14.65
CA LYS A 329 8.49 -4.56 13.41
C LYS A 329 9.96 -4.22 13.69
N PHE A 330 10.22 -3.35 14.68
CA PHE A 330 11.58 -2.99 15.05
C PHE A 330 12.43 -4.20 15.45
N GLU A 331 11.92 -5.10 16.29
CA GLU A 331 12.60 -6.34 16.68
C GLU A 331 12.91 -7.24 15.48
N GLY A 332 11.95 -7.42 14.58
CA GLY A 332 12.11 -8.21 13.37
C GLY A 332 13.11 -7.59 12.40
N ASP A 333 13.09 -6.28 12.23
CA ASP A 333 13.99 -5.54 11.33
C ASP A 333 15.42 -5.53 11.90
N LEU A 334 15.56 -5.32 13.22
CA LEU A 334 16.82 -5.39 13.95
C LEU A 334 17.50 -6.76 13.81
N GLU A 335 16.75 -7.85 13.97
CA GLU A 335 17.31 -9.20 13.82
C GLU A 335 17.75 -9.48 12.37
N ARG A 336 16.96 -9.04 11.38
CA ARG A 336 17.36 -9.15 9.96
C ARG A 336 18.62 -8.34 9.67
N ALA A 337 18.73 -7.13 10.21
CA ALA A 337 19.93 -6.31 10.07
C ALA A 337 21.16 -6.97 10.69
N ARG A 338 21.07 -7.49 11.92
CA ARG A 338 22.17 -8.22 12.58
C ARG A 338 22.59 -9.44 11.77
N ALA A 339 21.64 -10.23 11.27
CA ALA A 339 21.93 -11.38 10.43
C ALA A 339 22.60 -10.98 9.10
N TRP A 340 22.15 -9.88 8.50
CA TRP A 340 22.70 -9.34 7.25
C TRP A 340 24.16 -8.88 7.44
N ILE A 341 24.43 -8.05 8.47
CA ILE A 341 25.79 -7.55 8.78
C ILE A 341 26.72 -8.74 9.02
N LYS A 342 26.29 -9.72 9.83
CA LYS A 342 27.07 -10.94 10.09
C LYS A 342 27.34 -11.75 8.82
N SER A 343 26.35 -11.89 7.94
CA SER A 343 26.51 -12.61 6.67
C SER A 343 27.50 -11.92 5.74
N LYS A 344 27.41 -10.59 5.60
CA LYS A 344 28.30 -9.83 4.73
C LYS A 344 29.72 -9.73 5.28
N SER A 345 29.89 -9.60 6.60
CA SER A 345 31.20 -9.75 7.25
C SER A 345 31.84 -11.12 6.96
N ASN A 346 31.05 -12.20 6.98
CA ASN A 346 31.55 -13.52 6.61
C ASN A 346 31.92 -13.64 5.11
N ASN A 347 31.18 -12.98 4.21
CA ASN A 347 31.53 -12.94 2.79
C ASN A 347 32.85 -12.20 2.54
N LEU A 348 33.06 -11.08 3.23
CA LEU A 348 34.32 -10.32 3.18
C LEU A 348 35.51 -11.16 3.64
N LYS A 349 35.33 -11.97 4.70
CA LYS A 349 36.33 -12.93 5.19
C LYS A 349 36.62 -14.05 4.19
N LYS A 350 35.60 -14.58 3.51
CA LYS A 350 35.78 -15.66 2.50
C LYS A 350 36.61 -15.23 1.30
N LEU A 351 36.49 -13.97 0.89
CA LEU A 351 37.26 -13.40 -0.21
C LEU A 351 38.69 -13.00 0.21
N SER A 352 39.00 -13.05 1.50
CA SER A 352 40.34 -12.79 2.01
C SER A 352 41.17 -14.08 2.05
N GLY A 353 41.89 -14.36 0.96
CA GLY A 353 42.80 -15.51 0.80
C GLY A 353 44.17 -15.13 0.22
N TYR A 354 44.84 -16.09 -0.45
CA TYR A 354 46.08 -15.82 -1.20
C TYR A 354 45.86 -14.73 -2.25
N LEU A 355 46.84 -13.85 -2.42
CA LEU A 355 46.79 -12.78 -3.42
C LEU A 355 46.98 -13.38 -4.82
N PRO A 356 46.15 -13.02 -5.82
CA PRO A 356 46.34 -13.54 -7.17
C PRO A 356 47.69 -13.15 -7.77
N LEU A 357 48.28 -14.05 -8.55
CA LEU A 357 49.51 -13.79 -9.29
C LEU A 357 49.28 -12.88 -10.51
N LYS A 358 48.15 -13.05 -11.22
CA LYS A 358 47.85 -12.31 -12.46
C LYS A 358 47.00 -11.07 -12.19
N ALA A 359 47.30 -9.97 -12.87
CA ALA A 359 46.54 -8.71 -12.76
C ALA A 359 45.05 -8.91 -13.09
N SER A 360 44.73 -9.71 -14.11
CA SER A 360 43.35 -10.01 -14.53
C SER A 360 42.50 -10.70 -13.45
N LYS A 361 43.12 -11.46 -12.55
CA LYS A 361 42.42 -12.07 -11.41
C LYS A 361 42.19 -11.08 -10.28
N VAL A 362 43.15 -10.19 -10.02
CA VAL A 362 42.96 -9.09 -9.07
C VAL A 362 41.83 -8.14 -9.56
N GLU A 363 41.71 -7.89 -10.86
CA GLU A 363 40.58 -7.15 -11.43
C GLU A 363 39.23 -7.83 -11.18
N GLN A 364 39.15 -9.15 -11.27
CA GLN A 364 37.95 -9.91 -10.94
C GLN A 364 37.58 -9.76 -9.45
N ASP A 365 38.57 -9.83 -8.56
CA ASP A 365 38.36 -9.67 -7.12
C ASP A 365 37.90 -8.25 -6.76
N ILE A 366 38.46 -7.21 -7.41
CA ILE A 366 38.03 -5.80 -7.25
C ILE A 366 36.56 -5.61 -7.65
N ILE A 367 36.12 -6.25 -8.73
CA ILE A 367 34.71 -6.18 -9.16
C ILE A 367 33.82 -6.84 -8.10
N GLN A 368 34.16 -8.05 -7.64
CA GLN A 368 33.37 -8.77 -6.63
C GLN A 368 33.31 -8.03 -5.29
N HIS A 369 34.42 -7.45 -4.84
CA HIS A 369 34.44 -6.62 -3.63
C HIS A 369 33.70 -5.29 -3.81
N GLY A 370 33.74 -4.69 -5.01
CA GLY A 370 32.96 -3.50 -5.34
C GLY A 370 31.45 -3.74 -5.32
N GLU A 371 30.99 -4.91 -5.77
CA GLU A 371 29.59 -5.34 -5.63
C GLU A 371 29.19 -5.49 -4.14
N LEU A 372 30.08 -6.05 -3.31
CA LEU A 372 29.84 -6.14 -1.87
C LEU A 372 29.80 -4.77 -1.19
N GLU A 373 30.66 -3.83 -1.58
CA GLU A 373 30.67 -2.46 -1.07
C GLU A 373 29.37 -1.73 -1.46
N ALA A 374 28.91 -1.88 -2.70
CA ALA A 374 27.63 -1.33 -3.15
C ALA A 374 26.44 -1.91 -2.37
N ASP A 375 26.45 -3.22 -2.07
CA ASP A 375 25.46 -3.85 -1.21
C ASP A 375 25.47 -3.27 0.23
N ILE A 376 26.66 -2.99 0.78
CA ILE A 376 26.85 -2.36 2.11
C ILE A 376 26.31 -0.94 2.13
N ASP A 377 26.65 -0.13 1.14
CA ASP A 377 26.13 1.23 1.05
C ASP A 377 24.60 1.25 0.87
N SER A 378 24.06 0.36 0.02
CA SER A 378 22.60 0.27 -0.18
C SER A 378 21.85 -0.13 1.10
N PHE A 379 22.42 -1.00 1.93
CA PHE A 379 21.84 -1.39 3.21
C PHE A 379 21.74 -0.20 4.18
N SER A 380 22.72 0.69 4.20
CA SER A 380 22.66 1.91 5.03
C SER A 380 21.54 2.85 4.62
N GLU A 381 21.43 3.12 3.31
CA GLU A 381 20.43 4.04 2.77
C GLU A 381 19.00 3.56 3.00
N LYS A 382 18.76 2.25 2.93
CA LYS A 382 17.41 1.67 2.99
C LYS A 382 17.04 1.17 4.38
N ASP A 383 17.80 0.22 4.90
CA ASP A 383 17.38 -0.61 6.02
C ASP A 383 17.91 -0.07 7.36
N LEU A 384 19.21 0.24 7.44
CA LEU A 384 19.83 0.70 8.71
C LEU A 384 19.21 2.02 9.19
N ASN A 385 19.07 3.00 8.31
CA ASN A 385 18.48 4.29 8.66
C ASN A 385 17.00 4.18 9.08
N ASP A 386 16.23 3.28 8.45
CA ASP A 386 14.84 3.04 8.88
C ASP A 386 14.81 2.38 10.27
N ILE A 387 15.66 1.39 10.54
CA ILE A 387 15.75 0.73 11.85
C ILE A 387 16.17 1.72 12.94
N LEU A 388 17.19 2.55 12.68
CA LEU A 388 17.62 3.60 13.60
C LEU A 388 16.46 4.58 13.87
N LYS A 389 15.73 5.01 12.85
CA LYS A 389 14.57 5.89 13.00
C LYS A 389 13.44 5.23 13.80
N GLN A 390 13.16 3.96 13.56
CA GLN A 390 12.20 3.17 14.33
C GLN A 390 12.60 3.14 15.81
N GLY A 391 13.86 2.79 16.11
CA GLY A 391 14.41 2.78 17.46
C GLY A 391 14.34 4.15 18.15
N HIS A 392 14.77 5.22 17.49
CA HIS A 392 14.71 6.57 18.05
C HIS A 392 13.28 7.05 18.35
N ASN A 393 12.30 6.61 17.58
CA ASN A 393 10.90 6.89 17.88
C ASN A 393 10.43 6.14 19.13
N LEU A 394 10.82 4.87 19.29
CA LEU A 394 10.51 4.09 20.49
C LEU A 394 11.15 4.67 21.76
N LEU A 395 12.33 5.30 21.67
CA LEU A 395 12.97 5.98 22.80
C LEU A 395 12.08 7.05 23.46
N LYS A 396 11.12 7.63 22.72
CA LYS A 396 10.20 8.65 23.25
C LYS A 396 9.14 8.06 24.18
N GLU A 397 8.83 6.78 24.02
CA GLU A 397 7.77 6.08 24.76
C GLU A 397 8.33 5.25 25.94
N CYS A 398 9.65 5.05 25.97
CA CYS A 398 10.35 4.27 26.99
C CYS A 398 10.55 5.06 28.29
N ASN A 399 10.63 4.33 29.40
CA ASN A 399 11.21 4.85 30.64
C ASN A 399 12.74 5.02 30.48
N GLU A 400 13.38 5.66 31.46
CA GLU A 400 14.81 6.00 31.40
C GLU A 400 15.74 4.77 31.32
N GLU A 401 15.38 3.67 32.00
CA GLU A 401 16.17 2.43 31.97
C GLU A 401 16.09 1.74 30.60
N ASP A 402 14.87 1.60 30.07
CA ASP A 402 14.61 0.97 28.78
C ASP A 402 15.12 1.84 27.62
N ARG A 403 15.10 3.17 27.77
CA ARG A 403 15.74 4.11 26.84
C ARG A 403 17.24 3.85 26.74
N ALA A 404 17.94 3.75 27.87
CA ALA A 404 19.38 3.51 27.88
C ALA A 404 19.75 2.14 27.27
N LYS A 405 18.92 1.11 27.50
CA LYS A 405 19.11 -0.21 26.87
C LYS A 405 18.91 -0.16 25.36
N LEU A 406 17.87 0.51 24.88
CA LEU A 406 17.58 0.64 23.46
C LEU A 406 18.66 1.48 22.75
N GLU A 407 19.10 2.60 23.33
CA GLU A 407 20.22 3.40 22.81
C GLU A 407 21.46 2.53 22.60
N LYS A 408 21.83 1.73 23.62
CA LYS A 408 22.96 0.81 23.51
C LYS A 408 22.80 -0.19 22.35
N ILE A 409 21.60 -0.73 22.13
CA ILE A 409 21.32 -1.67 21.04
C ILE A 409 21.50 -0.99 19.66
N LEU A 410 21.03 0.25 19.52
CA LEU A 410 21.16 1.02 18.28
C LEU A 410 22.63 1.39 18.01
N ASP A 411 23.36 1.80 19.05
CA ASP A 411 24.78 2.12 18.97
C ASP A 411 25.62 0.89 18.58
N GLU A 412 25.35 -0.27 19.18
CA GLU A 412 26.00 -1.54 18.83
C GLU A 412 25.73 -1.92 17.36
N LEU A 413 24.48 -1.82 16.89
CA LEU A 413 24.15 -2.13 15.49
C LEU A 413 24.86 -1.19 14.52
N ASN A 414 24.86 0.12 14.80
CA ASN A 414 25.51 1.10 13.94
C ASN A 414 27.03 0.89 13.92
N LYS A 415 27.62 0.58 15.07
CA LYS A 415 29.03 0.26 15.19
C LYS A 415 29.41 -0.97 14.35
N ASP A 416 28.66 -2.06 14.45
CA ASP A 416 28.92 -3.29 13.68
C ASP A 416 28.85 -3.03 12.15
N TYR A 417 27.95 -2.15 11.72
CA TYR A 417 27.85 -1.71 10.32
C TYR A 417 29.07 -0.88 9.88
N GLU A 418 29.47 0.12 10.67
CA GLU A 418 30.62 0.97 10.36
C GLU A 418 31.93 0.16 10.32
N GLU A 419 32.09 -0.81 11.22
CA GLU A 419 33.23 -1.74 11.19
C GLU A 419 33.24 -2.55 9.87
N LEU A 420 32.09 -3.11 9.45
CA LEU A 420 31.96 -3.83 8.18
C LEU A 420 32.29 -2.94 6.97
N LYS A 421 31.78 -1.70 6.95
CA LYS A 421 32.05 -0.75 5.87
C LYS A 421 33.53 -0.39 5.78
N SER A 422 34.16 -0.10 6.92
CA SER A 422 35.59 0.20 6.99
C SER A 422 36.43 -0.98 6.48
N GLU A 423 36.15 -2.20 6.95
CA GLU A 423 36.87 -3.40 6.51
C GLU A 423 36.74 -3.62 4.99
N ALA A 424 35.56 -3.36 4.41
CA ALA A 424 35.33 -3.50 2.97
C ALA A 424 36.13 -2.47 2.15
N GLN A 425 36.13 -1.20 2.58
CA GLN A 425 36.86 -0.11 1.95
C GLN A 425 38.38 -0.32 1.99
N GLU A 426 38.91 -0.71 3.15
CA GLU A 426 40.33 -1.02 3.32
C GLU A 426 40.75 -2.17 2.40
N LYS A 427 39.89 -3.19 2.25
CA LYS A 427 40.17 -4.31 1.36
C LYS A 427 40.16 -3.91 -0.11
N GLN A 428 39.21 -3.08 -0.53
CA GLN A 428 39.12 -2.57 -1.90
C GLN A 428 40.34 -1.72 -2.27
N ALA A 429 40.79 -0.85 -1.36
CA ALA A 429 42.02 -0.08 -1.54
C ALA A 429 43.26 -0.98 -1.66
N ALA A 430 43.39 -1.99 -0.79
CA ALA A 430 44.50 -2.94 -0.84
C ALA A 430 44.54 -3.75 -2.15
N LEU A 431 43.39 -4.11 -2.71
CA LEU A 431 43.31 -4.79 -4.01
C LEU A 431 43.68 -3.86 -5.18
N ALA A 432 43.29 -2.58 -5.12
CA ALA A 432 43.68 -1.60 -6.12
C ALA A 432 45.21 -1.37 -6.15
N ASP A 433 45.83 -1.23 -4.99
CA ASP A 433 47.30 -1.14 -4.85
C ASP A 433 47.98 -2.41 -5.39
N LEU A 434 47.45 -3.59 -5.05
CA LEU A 434 47.94 -4.86 -5.56
C LEU A 434 47.85 -4.94 -7.08
N LEU A 435 46.72 -4.52 -7.68
CA LEU A 435 46.53 -4.54 -9.13
C LEU A 435 47.57 -3.67 -9.83
N GLN A 436 47.83 -2.47 -9.32
CA GLN A 436 48.86 -1.58 -9.86
C GLN A 436 50.24 -2.27 -9.81
N GLY A 437 50.58 -2.88 -8.67
CA GLY A 437 51.82 -3.64 -8.51
C GLY A 437 51.93 -4.83 -9.49
N ARG A 438 50.83 -5.57 -9.72
CA ARG A 438 50.80 -6.70 -10.66
C ARG A 438 50.94 -6.26 -12.11
N LYS A 439 50.23 -5.20 -12.55
CA LYS A 439 50.37 -4.64 -13.91
C LYS A 439 51.79 -4.15 -14.19
N ALA A 440 52.42 -3.49 -13.23
CA ALA A 440 53.80 -3.03 -13.37
C ALA A 440 54.77 -4.23 -13.52
N PHE A 441 54.59 -5.27 -12.70
CA PHE A 441 55.39 -6.48 -12.75
C PHE A 441 55.24 -7.24 -14.09
N GLU A 442 54.00 -7.45 -14.55
CA GLU A 442 53.70 -8.08 -15.85
C GLU A 442 54.29 -7.26 -17.03
N SER A 443 54.19 -5.93 -16.99
CA SER A 443 54.76 -5.05 -18.02
C SER A 443 56.29 -5.17 -18.13
N GLU A 444 56.99 -5.27 -17.00
CA GLU A 444 58.45 -5.46 -17.01
C GLU A 444 58.84 -6.86 -17.52
N ILE A 445 58.06 -7.91 -17.21
CA ILE A 445 58.21 -9.25 -17.81
C ILE A 445 58.07 -9.16 -19.34
N ASP A 446 57.01 -8.53 -19.84
CA ASP A 446 56.75 -8.40 -21.28
C ASP A 446 57.82 -7.57 -22.00
N LYS A 447 58.34 -6.54 -21.34
CA LYS A 447 59.45 -5.72 -21.85
C LYS A 447 60.72 -6.57 -22.02
N CYS A 448 61.09 -7.36 -21.02
CA CYS A 448 62.28 -8.23 -21.09
C CYS A 448 62.09 -9.35 -22.13
N GLN A 449 60.90 -9.96 -22.19
CA GLN A 449 60.60 -11.00 -23.17
C GLN A 449 60.63 -10.47 -24.62
N ARG A 450 60.13 -9.26 -24.87
CA ARG A 450 60.22 -8.62 -26.20
C ARG A 450 61.66 -8.41 -26.63
N TRP A 451 62.51 -7.90 -25.75
CA TRP A 451 63.93 -7.72 -26.06
C TRP A 451 64.62 -9.07 -26.35
N ILE A 452 64.34 -10.12 -25.56
CA ILE A 452 64.86 -11.48 -25.80
C ILE A 452 64.50 -11.94 -27.23
N ASN A 453 63.24 -11.80 -27.62
CA ASN A 453 62.78 -12.20 -28.96
C ASN A 453 63.46 -11.38 -30.08
N GLU A 454 63.57 -10.06 -29.92
CA GLU A 454 64.23 -9.17 -30.89
C GLU A 454 65.72 -9.49 -31.03
N ALA A 455 66.40 -9.76 -29.92
CA ALA A 455 67.81 -10.13 -29.89
C ALA A 455 68.06 -11.52 -30.47
N GLU A 456 67.16 -12.49 -30.26
CA GLU A 456 67.16 -13.79 -30.95
C GLU A 456 67.08 -13.64 -32.47
N VAL A 457 66.17 -12.79 -32.97
CA VAL A 457 66.07 -12.52 -34.41
C VAL A 457 67.33 -11.83 -34.93
N ALA A 458 67.84 -10.82 -34.23
CA ALA A 458 69.04 -10.08 -34.64
C ALA A 458 70.33 -10.93 -34.66
N THR A 459 70.37 -12.01 -33.89
CA THR A 459 71.50 -12.95 -33.79
C THR A 459 71.35 -14.18 -34.70
N SER A 460 70.30 -14.26 -35.52
CA SER A 460 70.03 -15.42 -36.38
C SER A 460 70.86 -15.48 -37.68
N SER A 461 71.28 -14.34 -38.26
CA SER A 461 71.97 -14.27 -39.56
C SER A 461 73.50 -14.41 -39.47
N ASP A 462 74.16 -15.08 -40.43
CA ASP A 462 75.62 -15.27 -40.46
C ASP A 462 76.45 -13.96 -40.63
N LEU A 463 77.72 -14.00 -40.22
CA LEU A 463 78.67 -12.87 -40.36
C LEU A 463 79.13 -12.70 -41.82
N ARG A 464 79.29 -11.45 -42.29
CA ARG A 464 79.73 -11.14 -43.67
C ARG A 464 81.15 -10.56 -43.65
N THR A 465 82.07 -11.21 -44.34
CA THR A 465 83.52 -10.88 -44.29
C THR A 465 84.06 -10.22 -45.56
N SER A 466 83.19 -9.59 -46.36
CA SER A 466 83.49 -9.17 -47.73
C SER A 466 84.27 -7.85 -47.87
N SER A 467 84.26 -6.96 -46.86
CA SER A 467 85.13 -5.77 -46.81
C SER A 467 85.36 -5.32 -45.37
N ILE A 468 86.43 -4.55 -45.14
CA ILE A 468 86.76 -4.00 -43.82
C ILE A 468 85.68 -3.03 -43.29
N ASP A 469 85.01 -2.27 -44.17
CA ASP A 469 83.93 -1.36 -43.78
C ASP A 469 82.69 -2.12 -43.29
N ILE A 470 82.35 -3.24 -43.96
CA ILE A 470 81.23 -4.11 -43.56
C ILE A 470 81.51 -4.78 -42.20
N LEU A 471 82.75 -5.23 -41.97
CA LEU A 471 83.15 -5.81 -40.69
C LEU A 471 83.02 -4.80 -39.53
N ARG A 472 83.43 -3.54 -39.74
CA ARG A 472 83.30 -2.44 -38.75
C ARG A 472 81.85 -2.07 -38.47
N GLU A 473 81.00 -2.03 -39.50
CA GLU A 473 79.56 -1.79 -39.35
C GLU A 473 78.89 -2.91 -38.54
N GLN A 474 79.19 -4.18 -38.86
CA GLN A 474 78.66 -5.32 -38.12
C GLN A 474 79.14 -5.34 -36.66
N LEU A 475 80.41 -5.00 -36.40
CA LEU A 475 80.94 -4.94 -35.03
C LEU A 475 80.21 -3.87 -34.20
N THR A 476 80.00 -2.68 -34.78
CA THR A 476 79.26 -1.58 -34.13
C THR A 476 77.84 -2.01 -33.73
N LYS A 477 77.16 -2.79 -34.57
CA LYS A 477 75.83 -3.35 -34.27
C LYS A 477 75.87 -4.35 -33.11
N TYR A 478 76.83 -5.28 -33.09
CA TYR A 478 76.94 -6.27 -32.01
C TYR A 478 77.43 -5.67 -30.70
N ASP A 479 78.26 -4.62 -30.71
CA ASP A 479 78.65 -3.89 -29.50
C ASP A 479 77.47 -3.14 -28.87
N ARG A 480 76.58 -2.58 -29.70
CA ARG A 480 75.30 -2.02 -29.21
C ARG A 480 74.44 -3.10 -28.55
N LEU A 481 74.23 -4.23 -29.22
CA LEU A 481 73.45 -5.36 -28.66
C LEU A 481 74.09 -5.92 -27.38
N LYS A 482 75.42 -5.91 -27.28
CA LYS A 482 76.17 -6.33 -26.09
C LYS A 482 75.97 -5.37 -24.92
N LYS A 483 75.82 -4.06 -25.18
CA LYS A 483 75.47 -3.07 -24.17
C LYS A 483 74.03 -3.27 -23.69
N GLU A 484 73.08 -3.39 -24.61
CA GLU A 484 71.66 -3.64 -24.30
C GLU A 484 71.51 -4.94 -23.49
N ALA A 485 72.21 -6.02 -23.86
CA ALA A 485 72.20 -7.28 -23.11
C ALA A 485 72.65 -7.14 -21.64
N LYS A 486 73.56 -6.21 -21.33
CA LYS A 486 73.94 -5.94 -19.93
C LYS A 486 72.84 -5.19 -19.18
N GLU A 487 72.25 -4.18 -19.80
CA GLU A 487 71.15 -3.40 -19.20
C GLU A 487 69.94 -4.29 -18.89
N TYR A 488 69.56 -5.19 -19.81
CA TYR A 488 68.48 -6.15 -19.58
C TYR A 488 68.84 -7.26 -18.59
N ALA A 489 70.13 -7.55 -18.35
CA ALA A 489 70.54 -8.48 -17.29
C ALA A 489 70.19 -7.92 -15.90
N ASP A 490 70.43 -6.63 -15.69
CA ASP A 490 70.09 -5.93 -14.46
C ASP A 490 68.58 -5.85 -14.25
N ASP A 491 67.82 -5.60 -15.32
CA ASP A 491 66.34 -5.59 -15.27
C ASP A 491 65.75 -6.98 -14.97
N ILE A 492 66.30 -8.06 -15.54
CA ILE A 492 65.89 -9.43 -15.21
C ILE A 492 66.22 -9.80 -13.76
N GLU A 493 67.36 -9.38 -13.21
CA GLU A 493 67.67 -9.64 -11.79
C GLU A 493 66.76 -8.85 -10.84
N LYS A 494 66.38 -7.62 -11.20
CA LYS A 494 65.33 -6.86 -10.47
C LYS A 494 63.99 -7.59 -10.52
N LEU A 495 63.58 -8.10 -11.68
CA LEU A 495 62.37 -8.90 -11.84
C LEU A 495 62.39 -10.17 -10.98
N ILE A 496 63.53 -10.87 -10.92
CA ILE A 496 63.71 -12.04 -10.05
C ILE A 496 63.54 -11.65 -8.58
N GLN A 497 64.10 -10.50 -8.17
CA GLN A 497 63.98 -10.03 -6.80
C GLN A 497 62.54 -9.59 -6.45
N GLN A 498 61.83 -8.95 -7.37
CA GLN A 498 60.39 -8.66 -7.24
C GLN A 498 59.58 -9.96 -7.20
N GLY A 499 59.89 -10.95 -8.04
CA GLY A 499 59.24 -12.25 -8.00
C GLY A 499 59.36 -12.93 -6.63
N LYS A 500 60.54 -12.87 -6.00
CA LYS A 500 60.77 -13.43 -4.65
C LYS A 500 59.90 -12.77 -3.57
N SER A 501 59.62 -11.47 -3.65
CA SER A 501 58.73 -10.80 -2.69
C SER A 501 57.25 -11.14 -2.92
N ILE A 502 56.89 -11.53 -4.14
CA ILE A 502 55.54 -11.96 -4.53
C ILE A 502 55.25 -13.40 -4.08
N LEU A 503 56.23 -14.30 -4.15
CA LEU A 503 56.09 -15.72 -3.80
C LEU A 503 55.33 -16.01 -2.49
N PRO A 504 55.62 -15.40 -1.33
CA PRO A 504 54.91 -15.71 -0.08
C PRO A 504 53.42 -15.32 -0.09
N THR A 505 53.00 -14.46 -1.02
CA THR A 505 51.64 -13.92 -1.08
C THR A 505 50.70 -14.70 -2.00
N VAL A 506 51.25 -15.51 -2.92
CA VAL A 506 50.49 -16.23 -3.95
C VAL A 506 50.34 -17.72 -3.61
N SER A 507 49.44 -18.41 -4.33
CA SER A 507 49.19 -19.85 -4.12
C SER A 507 50.41 -20.72 -4.48
N ASP A 508 50.48 -21.97 -3.99
CA ASP A 508 51.61 -22.84 -4.30
C ASP A 508 51.72 -23.20 -5.81
N ALA A 509 50.60 -23.25 -6.53
CA ALA A 509 50.59 -23.42 -7.97
C ALA A 509 51.16 -22.18 -8.70
N ASP A 510 50.74 -20.99 -8.28
CA ASP A 510 51.24 -19.72 -8.82
C ASP A 510 52.73 -19.51 -8.51
N LYS A 511 53.20 -19.96 -7.33
CA LYS A 511 54.64 -19.95 -7.00
C LYS A 511 55.45 -20.75 -8.01
N LEU A 512 54.92 -21.88 -8.47
CA LEU A 512 55.60 -22.73 -9.44
C LEU A 512 55.62 -22.07 -10.82
N GLU A 513 54.48 -21.54 -11.27
CA GLU A 513 54.36 -20.79 -12.53
C GLU A 513 55.33 -19.59 -12.60
N LEU A 514 55.36 -18.77 -11.55
CA LEU A 514 56.22 -17.59 -11.48
C LEU A 514 57.71 -17.96 -11.50
N ASN A 515 58.11 -18.98 -10.74
CA ASN A 515 59.51 -19.42 -10.71
C ASN A 515 59.97 -19.98 -12.06
N GLU A 516 59.13 -20.76 -12.74
CA GLU A 516 59.44 -21.28 -14.07
C GLU A 516 59.59 -20.16 -15.11
N GLN A 517 58.68 -19.17 -15.10
CA GLN A 517 58.73 -18.03 -16.02
C GLN A 517 60.00 -17.20 -15.85
N LEU A 518 60.38 -16.87 -14.62
CA LEU A 518 61.58 -16.10 -14.32
C LEU A 518 62.88 -16.87 -14.65
N GLN A 519 62.90 -18.18 -14.41
CA GLN A 519 64.05 -19.02 -14.72
C GLN A 519 64.26 -19.13 -16.25
N ASN A 520 63.19 -19.38 -17.01
CA ASN A 520 63.24 -19.46 -18.46
C ASN A 520 63.76 -18.15 -19.09
N MET A 521 63.31 -17.00 -18.57
CA MET A 521 63.77 -15.68 -19.02
C MET A 521 65.27 -15.48 -18.78
N LYS A 522 65.77 -15.87 -17.59
CA LYS A 522 67.20 -15.79 -17.24
C LYS A 522 68.06 -16.66 -18.14
N GLU A 523 67.63 -17.89 -18.42
CA GLU A 523 68.35 -18.81 -19.29
C GLU A 523 68.37 -18.34 -20.75
N ALA A 524 67.24 -17.87 -21.28
CA ALA A 524 67.14 -17.35 -22.64
C ALA A 524 68.06 -16.13 -22.85
N HIS A 525 68.02 -15.16 -21.92
CA HIS A 525 68.94 -14.01 -21.91
C HIS A 525 70.41 -14.47 -21.93
N GLY A 526 70.78 -15.40 -21.04
CA GLY A 526 72.16 -15.90 -20.92
C GLY A 526 72.67 -16.53 -22.22
N ARG A 527 71.84 -17.30 -22.93
CA ARG A 527 72.20 -17.88 -24.23
C ARG A 527 72.47 -16.80 -25.29
N ILE A 528 71.57 -15.83 -25.43
CA ILE A 528 71.66 -14.77 -26.44
C ILE A 528 72.87 -13.87 -26.17
N ALA A 529 73.10 -13.48 -24.92
CA ALA A 529 74.26 -12.69 -24.52
C ALA A 529 75.59 -13.40 -24.86
N GLY A 530 75.63 -14.73 -24.71
CA GLY A 530 76.75 -15.56 -25.14
C GLY A 530 77.02 -15.46 -26.64
N ILE A 531 75.98 -15.64 -27.47
CA ILE A 531 76.07 -15.56 -28.94
C ILE A 531 76.53 -14.17 -29.40
N ILE A 532 75.99 -13.11 -28.80
CA ILE A 532 76.38 -11.71 -29.10
C ILE A 532 77.87 -11.51 -28.82
N SER A 533 78.36 -12.00 -27.67
CA SER A 533 79.77 -11.82 -27.29
C SER A 533 80.73 -12.61 -28.20
N GLU A 534 80.37 -13.82 -28.59
CA GLU A 534 81.16 -14.65 -29.50
C GLU A 534 81.31 -13.98 -30.88
N ARG A 535 80.20 -13.48 -31.44
CA ARG A 535 80.19 -12.82 -32.75
C ARG A 535 80.95 -11.50 -32.78
N ALA A 536 80.87 -10.70 -31.72
CA ALA A 536 81.65 -9.45 -31.60
C ALA A 536 83.17 -9.73 -31.59
N LEU A 537 83.61 -10.77 -30.86
CA LEU A 537 85.03 -11.15 -30.81
C LEU A 537 85.54 -11.65 -32.17
N ALA A 538 84.73 -12.44 -32.89
CA ALA A 538 85.08 -12.93 -34.22
C ALA A 538 85.26 -11.80 -35.24
N LEU A 539 84.37 -10.79 -35.22
CA LEU A 539 84.44 -9.62 -36.09
C LEU A 539 85.68 -8.76 -35.81
N GLN A 540 86.01 -8.52 -34.54
CA GLN A 540 87.20 -7.76 -34.16
C GLN A 540 88.48 -8.40 -34.70
N LYS A 541 88.62 -9.72 -34.56
CA LYS A 541 89.79 -10.47 -35.05
C LYS A 541 89.98 -10.31 -36.57
N SER A 542 88.90 -10.37 -37.35
CA SER A 542 88.97 -10.22 -38.82
C SER A 542 89.30 -8.81 -39.30
N ILE A 543 89.05 -7.77 -38.48
CA ILE A 543 89.43 -6.38 -38.78
C ILE A 543 90.94 -6.19 -38.61
N ASP A 544 91.51 -6.69 -37.51
CA ASP A 544 92.93 -6.54 -37.18
C ASP A 544 93.85 -7.12 -38.29
N GLU A 545 93.48 -8.25 -38.89
CA GLU A 545 94.22 -8.91 -39.98
C GLU A 545 94.21 -8.12 -41.30
N ALA A 546 93.16 -7.32 -41.56
CA ALA A 546 93.02 -6.54 -42.79
C ALA A 546 93.84 -5.22 -42.76
N GLU A 547 93.96 -4.58 -41.60
CA GLU A 547 94.66 -3.29 -41.43
C GLU A 547 96.18 -3.39 -41.64
N GLU A 548 96.80 -4.51 -41.27
CA GLU A 548 98.25 -4.75 -41.42
C GLU A 548 98.71 -4.72 -42.89
N SER A 549 97.83 -5.08 -43.83
CA SER A 549 98.15 -5.18 -45.26
C SER A 549 98.23 -3.83 -45.98
N LEU A 550 97.43 -2.83 -45.56
CA LEU A 550 97.32 -1.52 -46.21
C LEU A 550 98.49 -0.58 -45.90
N ALA A 551 99.15 -0.74 -44.74
CA ALA A 551 100.22 0.15 -44.30
C ALA A 551 101.49 0.12 -45.18
N ARG A 552 101.76 -0.99 -45.88
CA ARG A 552 102.97 -1.17 -46.71
C ARG A 552 102.91 -0.50 -48.10
N VAL A 553 101.71 -0.18 -48.61
CA VAL A 553 101.53 0.41 -49.95
C VAL A 553 101.67 1.94 -49.93
N ALA A 554 101.32 2.58 -48.80
CA ALA A 554 101.35 4.03 -48.67
C ALA A 554 102.77 4.64 -48.72
N GLU A 555 103.79 3.88 -48.32
CA GLU A 555 105.19 4.36 -48.24
C GLU A 555 105.82 4.62 -49.63
N ALA A 556 105.37 3.92 -50.67
CA ALA A 556 105.90 4.04 -52.04
C ALA A 556 105.28 5.20 -52.85
N VAL A 557 104.07 5.63 -52.52
CA VAL A 557 103.34 6.71 -53.24
C VAL A 557 103.87 8.09 -52.84
N GLN A 558 104.33 8.25 -51.60
CA GLN A 558 104.79 9.55 -51.07
C GLN A 558 106.02 10.12 -51.81
N TYR A 559 106.88 9.28 -52.39
CA TYR A 559 108.08 9.70 -53.11
C TYR A 559 107.81 10.36 -54.49
N MET A 560 106.74 9.95 -55.19
CA MET A 560 106.34 10.51 -56.49
C MET A 560 105.78 11.94 -56.37
N THR A 561 105.10 12.21 -55.25
CA THR A 561 104.46 13.51 -54.98
C THR A 561 105.48 14.64 -54.81
N ASP A 562 106.68 14.35 -54.30
CA ASP A 562 107.72 15.36 -54.07
C ASP A 562 108.38 15.88 -55.36
N VAL A 563 108.54 15.02 -56.39
CA VAL A 563 109.12 15.41 -57.71
C VAL A 563 108.14 16.25 -58.54
N GLN A 564 106.85 15.98 -58.45
CA GLN A 564 105.82 16.75 -59.17
C GLN A 564 105.66 18.18 -58.63
N LYS A 565 106.02 18.41 -57.36
CA LYS A 565 105.95 19.74 -56.72
C LYS A 565 107.00 20.71 -57.27
N GLU A 566 108.18 20.24 -57.66
CA GLU A 566 109.27 21.06 -58.23
C GLU A 566 108.98 21.52 -59.68
N LEU A 567 108.21 20.75 -60.46
CA LEU A 567 107.81 21.09 -61.83
C LEU A 567 106.68 22.14 -61.90
N HIS A 568 105.87 22.24 -60.84
CA HIS A 568 104.74 23.16 -60.77
C HIS A 568 105.19 24.62 -60.51
N GLU A 569 106.34 24.84 -59.87
CA GLU A 569 106.83 26.18 -59.53
C GLU A 569 107.38 26.98 -60.74
N LEU A 570 107.60 26.34 -61.92
CA LEU A 570 108.11 26.96 -63.15
C LEU A 570 107.05 27.41 -64.19
N ASN A 571 105.75 27.25 -63.93
CA ASN A 571 104.68 27.57 -64.90
C ASN A 571 103.92 28.89 -64.58
N LYS A 572 104.22 29.98 -65.33
CA LYS A 572 103.52 31.31 -65.32
C LYS A 572 103.47 31.97 -66.73
N PRO A 573 102.60 32.99 -67.02
CA PRO A 573 102.08 33.36 -68.36
C PRO A 573 102.81 34.50 -69.12
N ILE A 574 102.59 34.61 -70.46
CA ILE A 574 103.20 35.61 -71.38
C ILE A 574 102.41 36.94 -71.39
N GLY A 575 103.08 38.08 -71.15
CA GLY A 575 102.50 39.41 -70.92
C GLY A 575 102.20 40.26 -72.16
N ALA A 576 101.44 41.35 -71.96
CA ALA A 576 100.86 42.26 -72.97
C ALA A 576 101.84 43.27 -73.60
N ARG A 577 103.14 43.05 -73.44
CA ARG A 577 104.23 43.90 -73.96
C ARG A 577 105.21 43.04 -74.72
N VAL A 578 105.98 43.66 -75.62
CA VAL A 578 106.84 42.94 -76.56
C VAL A 578 108.05 42.27 -75.87
N GLU A 579 108.45 42.70 -74.66
CA GLU A 579 109.66 42.27 -73.94
C GLU A 579 109.51 41.05 -73.00
N ASP A 580 108.28 40.65 -72.62
CA ASP A 580 108.03 39.57 -71.65
C ASP A 580 108.19 38.14 -72.22
N VAL A 581 108.53 38.05 -73.50
CA VAL A 581 108.55 36.80 -74.27
C VAL A 581 109.93 36.10 -74.24
N GLU A 582 111.01 36.76 -73.79
CA GLU A 582 112.40 36.26 -73.93
C GLU A 582 113.03 35.54 -72.71
N ALA A 583 112.60 35.75 -71.45
CA ALA A 583 113.27 35.22 -70.23
C ALA A 583 112.81 33.82 -69.74
N MET A 584 111.75 33.27 -70.32
CA MET A 584 111.12 32.00 -69.89
C MET A 584 111.80 30.75 -70.45
N LEU A 585 112.84 30.94 -71.25
CA LEU A 585 113.46 29.92 -72.10
C LEU A 585 114.58 29.11 -71.41
N ASP A 586 115.31 29.66 -70.42
CA ASP A 586 116.53 29.04 -69.83
C ASP A 586 116.31 28.07 -68.65
N ALA A 587 115.17 28.11 -67.94
CA ALA A 587 114.98 27.38 -66.68
C ALA A 587 114.48 25.91 -66.84
N TYR A 588 113.99 25.56 -68.02
CA TYR A 588 113.44 24.24 -68.34
C TYR A 588 114.54 23.15 -68.53
N GLU A 589 115.81 23.50 -68.71
CA GLU A 589 116.87 22.54 -69.05
C GLU A 589 117.48 21.76 -67.83
N ARG A 590 117.33 22.23 -66.57
CA ARG A 590 117.99 21.62 -65.38
C ARG A 590 117.28 20.38 -64.80
N ILE A 591 115.94 20.38 -64.79
CA ILE A 591 115.09 19.34 -64.16
C ILE A 591 115.14 17.99 -64.87
N LEU A 592 115.54 17.99 -66.15
CA LEU A 592 115.61 16.79 -67.00
C LEU A 592 116.66 15.76 -66.53
N ASN A 593 117.63 16.13 -65.69
CA ASN A 593 118.77 15.29 -65.32
C ASN A 593 118.57 14.42 -64.06
N ASP A 594 117.86 14.87 -63.01
CA ASP A 594 117.71 14.14 -61.73
C ASP A 594 116.69 12.97 -61.79
N LEU A 595 115.65 13.12 -62.62
CA LEU A 595 114.62 12.10 -62.89
C LEU A 595 115.19 10.78 -63.42
N LYS A 596 116.34 10.81 -64.10
CA LYS A 596 116.96 9.61 -64.69
C LYS A 596 117.68 8.71 -63.67
N ALA A 597 118.01 9.19 -62.47
CA ALA A 597 118.77 8.43 -61.46
C ALA A 597 117.92 7.59 -60.49
N ASN A 598 116.67 8.00 -60.20
CA ASN A 598 115.76 7.27 -59.30
C ASN A 598 115.23 5.95 -59.89
N LYS A 599 114.98 5.93 -61.22
CA LYS A 599 114.49 4.78 -61.98
C LYS A 599 115.33 3.51 -61.76
N ALA A 600 116.62 3.65 -61.50
CA ALA A 600 117.54 2.53 -61.31
C ALA A 600 117.36 1.78 -59.97
N LYS A 601 116.70 2.34 -58.95
CA LYS A 601 116.56 1.73 -57.60
C LYS A 601 115.28 0.91 -57.39
N LEU A 602 114.23 1.10 -58.19
CA LEU A 602 112.92 0.41 -58.06
C LEU A 602 112.83 -0.93 -58.81
N SER A 603 113.87 -1.28 -59.58
CA SER A 603 113.88 -2.49 -60.42
C SER A 603 114.05 -3.82 -59.66
N ASP A 604 114.46 -3.80 -58.39
CA ASP A 604 114.83 -5.02 -57.62
C ASP A 604 113.67 -5.67 -56.81
N LEU A 605 112.44 -5.13 -56.83
CA LEU A 605 111.28 -5.63 -56.06
C LEU A 605 110.19 -6.34 -56.92
N GLN A 606 110.59 -7.11 -57.93
CA GLN A 606 109.68 -7.70 -58.93
C GLN A 606 108.93 -9.01 -58.54
N SER A 607 108.80 -9.37 -57.25
CA SER A 607 108.24 -10.69 -56.85
C SER A 607 106.87 -10.71 -56.18
N VAL A 608 106.17 -9.58 -56.02
CA VAL A 608 104.77 -9.56 -55.54
C VAL A 608 103.91 -8.76 -56.50
N ASN A 609 102.91 -9.43 -57.09
CA ASN A 609 102.06 -8.88 -58.14
C ASN A 609 101.06 -7.86 -57.53
N VAL A 610 101.45 -6.59 -57.48
CA VAL A 610 100.59 -5.45 -57.12
C VAL A 610 100.47 -4.55 -58.34
N ALA A 611 99.26 -4.43 -58.89
CA ALA A 611 98.98 -3.69 -60.11
C ALA A 611 99.41 -2.20 -60.04
N ASP A 612 99.50 -1.63 -58.83
CA ASP A 612 99.87 -0.24 -58.61
C ASP A 612 101.38 0.06 -58.69
N LEU A 613 102.26 -0.95 -58.64
CA LEU A 613 103.72 -0.75 -58.78
C LEU A 613 104.14 -0.52 -60.25
N HIS A 614 103.34 -0.99 -61.21
CA HIS A 614 103.62 -0.86 -62.64
C HIS A 614 103.30 0.54 -63.19
N GLY A 615 102.29 1.23 -62.62
CA GLY A 615 101.89 2.59 -63.01
C GLY A 615 102.86 3.69 -62.58
N VAL A 616 103.60 3.50 -61.48
CA VAL A 616 104.60 4.45 -60.99
C VAL A 616 105.84 4.53 -61.89
N LEU A 617 106.22 3.42 -62.55
CA LEU A 617 107.35 3.38 -63.49
C LEU A 617 107.05 4.01 -64.86
N THR A 618 105.78 4.00 -65.29
CA THR A 618 105.36 4.58 -66.59
C THR A 618 105.28 6.11 -66.54
N GLN A 619 104.83 6.69 -65.42
CA GLN A 619 104.74 8.14 -65.23
C GLN A 619 106.11 8.86 -65.25
N GLN A 620 107.21 8.18 -64.91
CA GLN A 620 108.56 8.77 -65.01
C GLN A 620 109.05 8.92 -66.47
N ASP A 621 108.57 8.12 -67.42
CA ASP A 621 109.01 8.17 -68.83
C ASP A 621 108.30 9.28 -69.64
N ASP A 622 107.09 9.69 -69.25
CA ASP A 622 106.31 10.71 -69.96
C ASP A 622 106.73 12.16 -69.62
N LEU A 623 107.21 12.41 -68.39
CA LEU A 623 107.69 13.74 -67.97
C LEU A 623 108.94 14.23 -68.74
N ILE A 624 109.78 13.30 -69.22
CA ILE A 624 111.04 13.61 -69.91
C ILE A 624 110.80 14.19 -71.31
N LYS A 625 109.70 13.83 -72.00
CA LYS A 625 109.38 14.26 -73.37
C LYS A 625 108.69 15.63 -73.47
N ALA A 626 107.98 16.06 -72.42
CA ALA A 626 107.17 17.27 -72.46
C ALA A 626 107.99 18.58 -72.39
N ILE A 627 109.18 18.54 -71.79
CA ILE A 627 110.04 19.71 -71.56
C ILE A 627 110.70 20.22 -72.88
N GLU A 628 110.81 19.38 -73.92
CA GLU A 628 111.53 19.70 -75.16
C GLU A 628 110.73 20.54 -76.20
N SER A 629 109.40 20.63 -76.12
CA SER A 629 108.53 21.19 -77.19
C SER A 629 108.12 22.67 -77.06
N GLN A 630 108.27 23.31 -75.89
CA GLN A 630 107.66 24.62 -75.59
C GLN A 630 108.47 25.84 -76.11
N ILE A 631 109.66 25.62 -76.67
CA ILE A 631 110.64 26.67 -77.01
C ILE A 631 110.35 27.43 -78.34
N ALA A 632 109.51 26.93 -79.25
CA ALA A 632 109.45 27.42 -80.65
C ALA A 632 108.35 28.46 -81.04
N LYS A 633 107.34 28.75 -80.19
CA LYS A 633 106.06 29.38 -80.62
C LYS A 633 105.98 30.93 -80.58
N LEU A 634 106.99 31.65 -80.11
CA LEU A 634 106.83 32.98 -79.51
C LEU A 634 107.04 34.26 -80.38
N ARG A 635 107.03 34.26 -81.74
CA ARG A 635 107.61 35.37 -82.58
C ARG A 635 106.76 36.24 -83.61
N GLN A 636 105.40 36.25 -83.76
CA GLN A 636 104.69 36.83 -84.97
C GLN A 636 103.55 37.95 -84.85
N LEU A 637 103.21 38.60 -83.71
CA LEU A 637 101.84 39.13 -83.46
C LEU A 637 101.54 40.69 -83.34
N LEU A 638 102.18 41.68 -84.03
CA LEU A 638 102.20 43.11 -83.56
C LEU A 638 101.52 44.33 -84.34
N LEU A 639 100.95 44.31 -85.58
CA LEU A 639 100.76 45.56 -86.43
C LEU A 639 99.32 46.17 -86.78
N LEU A 640 98.13 45.61 -86.47
CA LEU A 640 96.82 45.94 -87.13
C LEU A 640 95.84 46.99 -86.46
N ARG A 641 96.11 47.55 -85.26
CA ARG A 641 95.05 48.04 -84.32
C ARG A 641 94.56 49.55 -84.31
N GLN A 642 94.67 50.42 -85.35
CA GLN A 642 94.51 51.91 -85.18
C GLN A 642 93.33 52.77 -85.82
N HIS A 643 92.28 52.32 -86.56
CA HIS A 643 91.37 53.23 -87.38
C HIS A 643 89.81 53.29 -87.10
N PHE A 644 89.22 52.67 -86.07
CA PHE A 644 87.75 52.39 -85.95
C PHE A 644 86.86 53.38 -85.15
N ILE A 645 87.42 54.35 -84.42
CA ILE A 645 86.74 55.00 -83.27
C ILE A 645 85.74 56.16 -83.59
N ALA A 646 85.59 56.66 -84.83
CA ALA A 646 84.94 57.96 -85.11
C ALA A 646 83.41 58.02 -85.41
N LEU A 647 82.69 56.91 -85.66
CA LEU A 647 81.29 56.90 -86.19
C LEU A 647 80.15 56.79 -85.15
N ILE A 648 80.44 56.54 -83.86
CA ILE A 648 79.44 56.11 -82.85
C ILE A 648 78.66 57.27 -82.19
N THR A 649 79.05 58.54 -82.36
CA THR A 649 78.59 59.65 -81.50
C THR A 649 77.23 60.29 -81.87
N GLU A 650 76.66 60.09 -83.07
CA GLU A 650 75.52 60.88 -83.59
C GLU A 650 74.10 60.41 -83.16
N ILE A 651 73.89 59.12 -82.91
CA ILE A 651 72.55 58.49 -82.74
C ILE A 651 71.98 58.66 -81.32
N THR A 652 72.82 58.88 -80.33
CA THR A 652 72.44 58.91 -78.90
C THR A 652 71.50 60.08 -78.52
N THR A 653 71.37 61.11 -79.36
CA THR A 653 70.70 62.38 -79.01
C THR A 653 69.17 62.42 -79.20
N PHE A 654 68.54 61.54 -80.00
CA PHE A 654 67.09 61.56 -80.31
C PHE A 654 66.19 60.92 -79.23
N ILE A 655 66.68 59.87 -78.59
CA ILE A 655 65.91 58.99 -77.69
C ILE A 655 65.43 59.71 -76.41
N ALA A 656 66.10 60.80 -76.00
CA ALA A 656 65.77 61.50 -74.76
C ALA A 656 64.45 62.32 -74.78
N LYS A 657 63.89 62.68 -75.95
CA LYS A 657 62.82 63.70 -76.06
C LYS A 657 61.37 63.19 -75.88
N TYR A 658 61.01 62.00 -76.35
CA TYR A 658 59.60 61.52 -76.36
C TYR A 658 59.17 60.75 -75.09
N THR A 659 60.11 60.44 -74.22
CA THR A 659 59.85 59.79 -72.92
C THR A 659 59.09 60.71 -71.94
N GLU A 660 59.15 62.03 -72.08
CA GLU A 660 58.42 62.97 -71.19
C GLU A 660 56.91 63.07 -71.46
N ILE A 661 56.43 62.89 -72.70
CA ILE A 661 55.02 63.15 -73.08
C ILE A 661 54.04 62.09 -72.50
N VAL A 662 54.48 60.84 -72.36
CA VAL A 662 53.64 59.72 -71.85
C VAL A 662 53.25 59.91 -70.38
N ARG A 663 54.12 60.57 -69.60
CA ARG A 663 53.92 60.81 -68.17
C ARG A 663 52.80 61.83 -67.86
N ASP A 664 52.46 62.70 -68.80
CA ASP A 664 51.43 63.74 -68.61
C ASP A 664 49.99 63.23 -68.80
N ILE A 665 49.78 62.12 -69.54
CA ILE A 665 48.43 61.57 -69.79
C ILE A 665 47.86 60.89 -68.53
N GLU A 666 48.69 60.15 -67.79
CA GLU A 666 48.27 59.42 -66.57
C GLU A 666 47.83 60.34 -65.43
N ASN A 667 48.41 61.53 -65.33
CA ASN A 667 48.18 62.47 -64.23
C ASN A 667 46.95 63.40 -64.44
N SER A 668 46.06 63.08 -65.39
CA SER A 668 44.83 63.84 -65.67
C SER A 668 43.60 63.29 -64.93
N GLY A 669 42.72 64.16 -64.42
CA GLY A 669 41.51 63.78 -63.63
C GLY A 669 40.25 63.49 -64.45
N GLN A 670 40.39 62.99 -65.68
CA GLN A 670 39.28 62.75 -66.61
C GLN A 670 38.64 61.36 -66.41
N THR A 671 37.43 61.15 -66.94
CA THR A 671 36.73 59.85 -66.86
C THR A 671 37.50 58.75 -67.60
N ILE A 672 37.25 57.48 -67.24
CA ILE A 672 37.98 56.31 -67.78
C ILE A 672 37.92 56.29 -69.32
N GLU A 673 36.81 56.70 -69.92
CA GLU A 673 36.59 56.77 -71.36
C GLU A 673 37.38 57.89 -72.07
N GLU A 674 37.74 58.98 -71.40
CA GLU A 674 38.43 60.14 -72.00
C GLU A 674 39.95 59.94 -72.05
N LYS A 675 40.52 59.18 -71.10
CA LYS A 675 41.96 58.86 -71.05
C LYS A 675 42.44 57.99 -72.21
N ILE A 676 41.59 57.07 -72.68
CA ILE A 676 41.90 56.13 -73.77
C ILE A 676 42.24 56.85 -75.09
N LYS A 677 41.66 58.03 -75.34
CA LYS A 677 41.76 58.75 -76.63
C LYS A 677 43.08 59.49 -76.87
N ARG A 678 43.84 59.84 -75.82
CA ARG A 678 45.11 60.62 -75.94
C ARG A 678 46.34 59.75 -76.18
N TYR A 679 46.28 58.46 -75.85
CA TYR A 679 47.38 57.53 -76.07
C TYR A 679 47.60 57.21 -77.56
N ASP A 680 46.57 57.31 -78.40
CA ASP A 680 46.65 56.98 -79.83
C ASP A 680 47.55 57.94 -80.65
N ASP A 681 47.66 59.22 -80.28
CA ASP A 681 48.42 60.23 -81.06
C ASP A 681 49.96 60.13 -80.91
N ALA A 682 50.47 59.61 -79.79
CA ALA A 682 51.91 59.58 -79.48
C ALA A 682 52.70 58.52 -80.27
N ILE A 683 52.03 57.47 -80.73
CA ILE A 683 52.66 56.30 -81.37
C ILE A 683 53.19 56.61 -82.79
N LEU A 684 52.63 57.60 -83.50
CA LEU A 684 52.96 57.92 -84.90
C LEU A 684 54.35 58.56 -85.12
N LYS A 685 54.95 59.23 -84.12
CA LYS A 685 56.20 60.00 -84.29
C LYS A 685 57.49 59.21 -84.05
N ILE A 686 57.40 58.04 -83.42
CA ILE A 686 58.56 57.21 -83.05
C ILE A 686 59.16 56.49 -84.28
N GLN A 687 58.42 56.32 -85.38
CA GLN A 687 58.83 55.53 -86.54
C GLN A 687 59.87 56.19 -87.49
N GLU A 688 60.15 57.49 -87.41
CA GLU A 688 61.01 58.20 -88.38
C GLU A 688 62.54 58.12 -88.10
N CYS A 689 63.00 57.73 -86.91
CA CYS A 689 64.42 57.80 -86.48
C CYS A 689 65.27 56.54 -86.76
N GLU A 690 64.69 55.44 -87.23
CA GLU A 690 65.37 54.14 -87.33
C GLU A 690 66.38 54.02 -88.50
N ALA A 691 66.42 54.95 -89.46
CA ALA A 691 67.22 54.83 -90.69
C ALA A 691 68.72 55.14 -90.57
N THR A 692 69.15 55.98 -89.62
CA THR A 692 70.55 56.48 -89.49
C THR A 692 71.52 55.45 -88.86
N LEU A 693 71.01 54.43 -88.16
CA LEU A 693 71.77 53.42 -87.42
C LEU A 693 72.56 52.41 -88.31
N ALA A 694 72.27 52.31 -89.60
CA ALA A 694 72.81 51.23 -90.45
C ALA A 694 74.28 51.41 -90.92
N SER A 695 74.79 52.63 -91.04
CA SER A 695 76.10 52.94 -91.67
C SER A 695 77.33 52.69 -90.76
N ALA A 696 77.20 52.83 -89.44
CA ALA A 696 78.30 52.67 -88.48
C ALA A 696 78.75 51.21 -88.28
N THR A 697 77.97 50.24 -88.77
CA THR A 697 78.17 48.80 -88.49
C THR A 697 79.24 48.14 -89.36
N ASP A 698 79.53 48.66 -90.55
CA ASP A 698 80.35 47.96 -91.57
C ASP A 698 81.88 48.04 -91.31
N LYS A 699 82.40 49.13 -90.71
CA LYS A 699 83.86 49.32 -90.48
C LYS A 699 84.43 48.57 -89.27
N GLY A 700 83.60 48.18 -88.31
CA GLY A 700 84.04 47.48 -87.09
C GLY A 700 84.44 46.02 -87.30
N GLN A 701 83.99 45.40 -88.38
CA GLN A 701 84.16 43.97 -88.60
C GLN A 701 85.55 43.56 -89.15
N GLN A 702 86.42 44.47 -89.60
CA GLN A 702 87.76 44.12 -90.12
C GLN A 702 88.87 44.06 -89.05
N ILE A 703 88.80 44.87 -87.98
CA ILE A 703 89.78 44.84 -86.86
C ILE A 703 89.58 43.60 -85.96
N ALA A 704 88.37 43.07 -85.98
CA ALA A 704 87.91 41.91 -85.25
C ALA A 704 88.57 40.57 -85.62
N ALA A 705 89.19 40.45 -86.82
CA ALA A 705 89.63 39.17 -87.38
C ALA A 705 91.01 38.67 -86.89
N GLU A 706 91.89 39.53 -86.38
CA GLU A 706 93.24 39.15 -85.91
C GLU A 706 93.55 39.57 -84.45
N GLY A 707 92.53 40.02 -83.70
CA GLY A 707 92.62 40.38 -82.28
C GLY A 707 91.89 39.39 -81.34
N SER A 708 92.11 39.53 -80.03
CA SER A 708 91.46 38.70 -79.01
C SER A 708 89.93 38.91 -78.97
N THR A 709 89.21 37.96 -78.41
CA THR A 709 87.74 37.95 -78.29
C THR A 709 87.18 39.21 -77.61
N ALA A 710 87.94 39.83 -76.70
CA ALA A 710 87.54 41.07 -76.02
C ALA A 710 87.47 42.29 -76.96
N ASP A 711 88.39 42.40 -77.93
CA ASP A 711 88.37 43.47 -78.93
C ASP A 711 87.17 43.33 -79.90
N ARG A 712 86.81 42.09 -80.26
CA ARG A 712 85.63 41.79 -81.10
C ARG A 712 84.32 42.14 -80.41
N ASN A 713 84.24 41.84 -79.12
CA ASN A 713 83.04 42.00 -78.34
C ASN A 713 82.72 43.49 -78.08
N ASN A 714 83.72 44.32 -77.75
CA ASN A 714 83.52 45.73 -77.44
C ASN A 714 82.93 46.54 -78.63
N ILE A 715 83.40 46.25 -79.84
CA ILE A 715 82.94 46.87 -81.09
C ILE A 715 81.47 46.52 -81.41
N THR A 716 81.06 45.28 -81.14
CA THR A 716 79.71 44.77 -81.42
C THR A 716 78.69 45.26 -80.39
N GLU A 717 79.11 45.42 -79.13
CA GLU A 717 78.27 45.82 -78.00
C GLU A 717 77.81 47.29 -78.10
N GLN A 718 78.65 48.20 -78.60
CA GLN A 718 78.29 49.61 -78.78
C GLN A 718 77.21 49.86 -79.84
N LEU A 719 77.17 49.09 -80.93
CA LEU A 719 76.17 49.23 -82.01
C LEU A 719 74.81 48.61 -81.64
N GLN A 720 74.80 47.61 -80.76
CA GLN A 720 73.59 46.87 -80.37
C GLN A 720 72.75 47.59 -79.30
N SER A 721 73.40 48.35 -78.40
CA SER A 721 72.75 49.11 -77.32
C SER A 721 71.80 50.22 -77.83
N LEU A 722 72.20 50.97 -78.86
CA LEU A 722 71.39 52.08 -79.40
C LEU A 722 70.10 51.61 -80.09
N LYS A 723 70.09 50.39 -80.66
CA LYS A 723 68.90 49.78 -81.28
C LYS A 723 67.80 49.44 -80.28
N GLN A 724 68.19 49.03 -79.07
CA GLN A 724 67.29 48.46 -78.07
C GLN A 724 66.48 49.54 -77.33
N GLN A 725 67.04 50.73 -77.15
CA GLN A 725 66.40 51.82 -76.41
C GLN A 725 65.21 52.46 -77.16
N LEU A 726 65.24 52.54 -78.49
CA LEU A 726 64.15 53.14 -79.28
C LEU A 726 62.89 52.24 -79.33
N GLN A 727 63.06 50.91 -79.28
CA GLN A 727 61.93 49.96 -79.27
C GLN A 727 61.21 49.86 -77.91
N GLY A 728 61.86 50.23 -76.80
CA GLY A 728 61.28 50.19 -75.46
C GLY A 728 60.17 51.21 -75.22
N LEU A 729 60.31 52.42 -75.78
CA LEU A 729 59.37 53.52 -75.55
C LEU A 729 57.96 53.27 -76.16
N ARG A 730 57.86 52.52 -77.27
CA ARG A 730 56.59 52.20 -77.93
C ARG A 730 55.69 51.28 -77.11
N ARG A 731 56.26 50.24 -76.49
CA ARG A 731 55.48 49.22 -75.76
C ARG A 731 54.76 49.75 -74.52
N ALA A 732 55.30 50.79 -73.87
CA ALA A 732 54.74 51.33 -72.64
C ALA A 732 53.39 52.05 -72.85
N VAL A 733 53.21 52.74 -73.98
CA VAL A 733 52.00 53.53 -74.31
C VAL A 733 50.80 52.63 -74.59
N GLU A 734 50.99 51.53 -75.33
CA GLU A 734 49.89 50.60 -75.66
C GLU A 734 49.31 49.88 -74.42
N THR A 735 50.13 49.59 -73.41
CA THR A 735 49.72 48.77 -72.25
C THR A 735 48.72 49.48 -71.33
N GLN A 736 48.79 50.81 -71.20
CA GLN A 736 47.96 51.58 -70.26
C GLN A 736 46.53 51.84 -70.77
N ARG A 737 46.32 51.85 -72.09
CA ARG A 737 45.00 52.02 -72.71
C ARG A 737 44.08 50.81 -72.44
N GLU A 738 44.65 49.61 -72.48
CA GLU A 738 43.91 48.34 -72.34
C GLU A 738 43.35 48.12 -70.92
N GLN A 739 44.03 48.63 -69.87
CA GLN A 739 43.60 48.46 -68.48
C GLN A 739 42.30 49.21 -68.14
N HIS A 740 42.06 50.36 -68.75
CA HIS A 740 40.90 51.20 -68.47
C HIS A 740 39.59 50.66 -69.10
N GLU A 741 39.69 49.92 -70.21
CA GLU A 741 38.54 49.34 -70.91
C GLU A 741 37.88 48.18 -70.12
N LEU A 742 38.67 47.44 -69.34
CA LEU A 742 38.19 46.32 -68.52
C LEU A 742 37.32 46.74 -67.32
N ALA A 743 37.58 47.90 -66.72
CA ALA A 743 36.88 48.35 -65.51
C ALA A 743 35.41 48.74 -65.75
N ALA A 744 35.09 49.32 -66.91
CA ALA A 744 33.73 49.77 -67.24
C ALA A 744 32.74 48.60 -67.46
N ALA A 745 33.23 47.44 -67.91
CA ALA A 745 32.41 46.26 -68.16
C ALA A 745 31.87 45.63 -66.85
N GLU A 746 32.66 45.66 -65.77
CA GLU A 746 32.31 45.01 -64.51
C GLU A 746 31.17 45.71 -63.77
N HIS A 747 31.11 47.05 -63.82
CA HIS A 747 30.03 47.83 -63.21
C HIS A 747 28.64 47.50 -63.78
N LYS A 748 28.56 47.17 -65.08
CA LYS A 748 27.29 46.83 -65.74
C LYS A 748 26.78 45.43 -65.35
N ARG A 749 27.68 44.51 -65.02
CA ARG A 749 27.36 43.14 -64.60
C ARG A 749 26.64 43.14 -63.24
N LEU A 750 27.18 43.88 -62.27
CA LEU A 750 26.66 43.96 -60.89
C LEU A 750 25.22 44.50 -60.80
N ALA A 751 24.86 45.46 -61.65
CA ALA A 751 23.52 46.06 -61.64
C ALA A 751 22.42 45.07 -62.07
N ASN A 752 22.68 44.21 -63.03
CA ASN A 752 21.69 43.23 -63.50
C ASN A 752 21.47 42.12 -62.47
N GLU A 753 22.53 41.67 -61.81
CA GLU A 753 22.48 40.58 -60.84
C GLU A 753 21.72 40.97 -59.56
N LEU A 754 21.85 42.22 -59.10
CA LEU A 754 21.09 42.72 -57.95
C LEU A 754 19.58 42.89 -58.22
N ALA A 755 19.18 43.26 -59.45
CA ALA A 755 17.76 43.42 -59.79
C ALA A 755 16.99 42.10 -59.73
N GLU A 756 17.60 41.02 -60.23
CA GLU A 756 16.99 39.69 -60.27
C GLU A 756 16.76 39.13 -58.85
N ILE A 757 17.71 39.34 -57.94
CA ILE A 757 17.60 38.84 -56.56
C ILE A 757 16.52 39.58 -55.77
N LEU A 758 16.40 40.90 -55.95
CA LEU A 758 15.41 41.71 -55.23
C LEU A 758 13.96 41.37 -55.63
N ASP A 759 13.68 41.17 -56.92
CA ASP A 759 12.35 40.82 -57.44
C ASP A 759 11.84 39.48 -56.87
N TRP A 760 12.73 38.49 -56.75
CA TRP A 760 12.39 37.19 -56.15
C TRP A 760 12.13 37.27 -54.64
N LEU A 761 12.93 38.05 -53.91
CA LEU A 761 12.77 38.19 -52.46
C LEU A 761 11.47 38.91 -52.06
N GLU A 762 10.98 39.86 -52.88
CA GLU A 762 9.72 40.56 -52.62
C GLU A 762 8.50 39.60 -52.64
N ASP A 763 8.48 38.63 -53.54
CA ASP A 763 7.42 37.61 -53.60
C ASP A 763 7.45 36.71 -52.36
N LYS A 764 8.65 36.23 -51.98
CA LYS A 764 8.82 35.32 -50.84
C LYS A 764 8.70 35.97 -49.47
N GLU A 765 8.92 37.28 -49.36
CA GLU A 765 8.71 38.03 -48.13
C GLU A 765 7.25 37.94 -47.63
N LYS A 766 6.26 37.93 -48.54
CA LYS A 766 4.83 37.79 -48.19
C LYS A 766 4.53 36.41 -47.62
N GLU A 767 5.15 35.38 -48.17
CA GLU A 767 5.00 34.01 -47.72
C GLU A 767 5.61 33.86 -46.32
N VAL A 768 6.84 34.34 -46.10
CA VAL A 768 7.54 34.29 -44.80
C VAL A 768 6.72 34.96 -43.68
N LYS A 769 6.01 36.06 -43.96
CA LYS A 769 5.20 36.80 -42.97
C LYS A 769 3.83 36.18 -42.66
N SER A 770 3.42 35.12 -43.37
CA SER A 770 2.10 34.50 -43.18
C SER A 770 2.06 33.53 -41.99
N ARG A 771 0.88 33.40 -41.37
CA ARG A 771 0.58 32.39 -40.33
C ARG A 771 -0.52 31.46 -40.82
N PRO A 772 -0.20 30.24 -41.31
CA PRO A 772 -1.20 29.33 -41.85
C PRO A 772 -2.08 28.74 -40.74
N LEU A 773 -3.35 28.46 -41.06
CA LEU A 773 -4.21 27.60 -40.22
C LEU A 773 -3.76 26.15 -40.38
N LEU A 774 -3.88 25.38 -39.31
CA LEU A 774 -3.30 24.04 -39.16
C LEU A 774 -4.42 23.04 -38.83
N GLU A 775 -4.26 21.78 -39.21
CA GLU A 775 -5.23 20.70 -38.87
C GLU A 775 -4.98 20.16 -37.46
N ARG A 776 -5.86 19.33 -36.88
CA ARG A 776 -5.69 18.74 -35.53
C ARG A 776 -4.55 17.72 -35.48
N ASP A 777 -4.30 17.03 -36.60
CA ASP A 777 -3.31 15.96 -36.70
C ASP A 777 -1.87 16.50 -36.65
N PRO A 778 -1.00 16.00 -35.74
CA PRO A 778 0.41 16.37 -35.71
C PRO A 778 1.14 16.22 -37.05
N THR A 779 0.82 15.18 -37.84
CA THR A 779 1.52 14.92 -39.12
C THR A 779 1.30 16.03 -40.16
N SER A 780 0.13 16.68 -40.13
CA SER A 780 -0.17 17.83 -40.98
C SER A 780 0.72 19.06 -40.66
N VAL A 781 0.98 19.31 -39.37
CA VAL A 781 1.89 20.39 -38.94
C VAL A 781 3.35 20.06 -39.25
N GLU A 782 3.72 18.78 -39.25
CA GLU A 782 5.07 18.33 -39.62
C GLU A 782 5.37 18.62 -41.09
N ALA A 783 4.37 18.42 -41.96
CA ALA A 783 4.45 18.80 -43.36
C ALA A 783 4.65 20.32 -43.54
N GLU A 784 3.93 21.14 -42.77
CA GLU A 784 4.09 22.60 -42.80
C GLU A 784 5.44 23.09 -42.26
N LEU A 785 6.00 22.43 -41.23
CA LEU A 785 7.36 22.68 -40.75
C LEU A 785 8.41 22.34 -41.81
N LYS A 786 8.21 21.24 -42.53
CA LYS A 786 9.08 20.87 -43.66
C LYS A 786 9.02 21.92 -44.77
N ASN A 787 7.82 22.35 -45.16
CA ASN A 787 7.63 23.42 -46.16
C ASN A 787 8.31 24.72 -45.72
N HIS A 788 8.23 25.07 -44.44
CA HIS A 788 8.92 26.24 -43.88
C HIS A 788 10.45 26.11 -43.93
N ASN A 789 11.00 24.93 -43.64
CA ASN A 789 12.45 24.70 -43.72
C ASN A 789 12.96 24.82 -45.17
N GLU A 790 12.23 24.26 -46.14
CA GLU A 790 12.55 24.40 -47.57
C GLU A 790 12.52 25.89 -48.00
N LEU A 791 11.54 26.67 -47.51
CA LEU A 791 11.48 28.11 -47.72
C LEU A 791 12.68 28.85 -47.11
N CYS A 792 13.08 28.49 -45.88
CA CYS A 792 14.23 29.06 -45.19
C CYS A 792 15.55 28.79 -45.92
N GLU A 793 15.74 27.58 -46.45
CA GLU A 793 16.92 27.24 -47.25
C GLU A 793 16.97 28.09 -48.53
N ALA A 794 15.86 28.17 -49.26
CA ALA A 794 15.77 28.95 -50.49
C ALA A 794 16.03 30.46 -50.26
N VAL A 795 15.46 31.04 -49.20
CA VAL A 795 15.67 32.46 -48.86
C VAL A 795 17.11 32.71 -48.42
N ASN A 796 17.70 31.85 -47.57
CA ASN A 796 19.09 32.02 -47.13
C ASN A 796 20.10 31.90 -48.27
N GLU A 797 19.86 31.06 -49.28
CA GLU A 797 20.70 30.98 -50.48
C GLU A 797 20.76 32.34 -51.20
N HIS A 798 19.62 32.99 -51.38
CA HIS A 798 19.53 34.30 -52.03
C HIS A 798 20.15 35.41 -51.18
N LEU A 799 20.00 35.35 -49.84
CA LEU A 799 20.69 36.27 -48.92
C LEU A 799 22.22 36.11 -48.96
N GLU A 800 22.73 34.87 -49.11
CA GLU A 800 24.18 34.64 -49.23
C GLU A 800 24.75 35.16 -50.55
N ARG A 801 23.98 35.07 -51.65
CA ARG A 801 24.33 35.71 -52.93
C ARG A 801 24.46 37.23 -52.77
N ILE A 802 23.56 37.88 -52.02
CA ILE A 802 23.67 39.32 -51.70
C ILE A 802 24.96 39.60 -50.89
N ARG A 803 25.29 38.77 -49.88
CA ARG A 803 26.53 38.94 -49.09
C ARG A 803 27.79 38.83 -49.96
N ASN A 804 27.83 37.85 -50.86
CA ASN A 804 28.94 37.66 -51.78
C ASN A 804 29.10 38.83 -52.76
N LEU A 805 27.98 39.32 -53.31
CA LEU A 805 27.98 40.50 -54.19
C LEU A 805 28.50 41.74 -53.45
N LYS A 806 28.03 41.98 -52.22
CA LYS A 806 28.53 43.08 -51.38
C LYS A 806 30.04 43.00 -51.12
N ASN A 807 30.56 41.81 -50.82
CA ASN A 807 31.98 41.63 -50.50
C ASN A 807 32.89 41.74 -51.73
N SER A 808 32.36 41.55 -52.94
CA SER A 808 33.10 41.59 -54.20
C SER A 808 33.38 43.01 -54.73
N VAL A 809 32.84 44.06 -54.09
CA VAL A 809 33.01 45.47 -54.50
C VAL A 809 34.05 46.16 -53.59
N PRO A 810 35.30 46.40 -54.04
CA PRO A 810 36.36 46.85 -53.14
C PRO A 810 36.39 48.37 -52.91
N HIS A 811 35.94 49.21 -53.85
CA HIS A 811 35.92 50.68 -53.75
C HIS A 811 34.71 51.27 -54.50
N GLU A 812 33.96 52.17 -53.85
CA GLU A 812 32.78 52.82 -54.44
C GLU A 812 33.10 54.03 -55.37
N GLU A 813 34.38 54.30 -55.60
CA GLU A 813 34.84 55.47 -56.35
C GLU A 813 34.65 55.25 -57.87
N GLY A 814 33.81 56.07 -58.50
CA GLY A 814 33.48 55.96 -59.93
C GLY A 814 32.25 55.09 -60.27
N MET A 815 31.49 54.61 -59.28
CA MET A 815 30.28 53.80 -59.48
C MET A 815 29.03 54.66 -59.82
N PRO A 816 28.14 54.25 -60.74
CA PRO A 816 26.88 54.94 -61.04
C PRO A 816 25.90 54.98 -59.85
N GLY A 817 25.17 56.09 -59.68
CA GLY A 817 24.27 56.30 -58.52
C GLY A 817 23.13 55.29 -58.36
N SER A 818 22.54 54.80 -59.45
CA SER A 818 21.45 53.80 -59.41
C SER A 818 21.87 52.45 -58.84
N LEU A 819 23.14 52.06 -59.01
CA LEU A 819 23.68 50.82 -58.47
C LEU A 819 23.85 50.87 -56.94
N LYS A 820 24.07 52.06 -56.37
CA LYS A 820 24.20 52.25 -54.91
C LYS A 820 22.89 52.09 -54.15
N GLU A 821 21.77 52.48 -54.77
CA GLU A 821 20.43 52.38 -54.17
C GLU A 821 19.97 50.92 -54.05
N MET A 822 20.12 50.15 -55.14
CA MET A 822 19.81 48.70 -55.15
C MET A 822 20.62 47.91 -54.12
N LEU A 823 21.89 48.29 -53.92
CA LEU A 823 22.74 47.67 -52.91
C LEU A 823 22.24 47.95 -51.47
N SER A 824 21.65 49.13 -51.24
CA SER A 824 21.12 49.51 -49.92
C SER A 824 19.84 48.75 -49.55
N GLU A 825 18.94 48.55 -50.52
CA GLU A 825 17.72 47.74 -50.36
C GLU A 825 18.06 46.26 -50.06
N ALA A 826 18.98 45.68 -50.82
CA ALA A 826 19.46 44.31 -50.62
C ALA A 826 20.08 44.11 -49.22
N VAL A 827 20.76 45.13 -48.68
CA VAL A 827 21.35 45.09 -47.34
C VAL A 827 20.30 45.17 -46.21
N SER A 828 19.16 45.82 -46.43
CA SER A 828 18.06 45.85 -45.45
C SER A 828 17.44 44.46 -45.26
N LEU A 829 17.21 43.75 -46.37
CA LEU A 829 16.63 42.39 -46.38
C LEU A 829 17.51 41.35 -45.68
N LEU A 830 18.84 41.54 -45.66
CA LEU A 830 19.78 40.70 -44.89
C LEU A 830 19.49 40.69 -43.38
N THR A 831 18.75 41.68 -42.88
CA THR A 831 18.45 41.83 -41.45
C THR A 831 16.99 41.51 -41.11
N SER A 832 16.02 41.82 -41.98
CA SER A 832 14.59 41.64 -41.68
C SER A 832 14.08 40.21 -41.89
N LEU A 833 14.40 39.57 -43.02
CA LEU A 833 13.88 38.24 -43.38
C LEU A 833 14.28 37.12 -42.42
N PRO A 834 15.54 37.04 -41.91
CA PRO A 834 15.92 36.02 -40.94
C PRO A 834 15.05 36.02 -39.68
N ARG A 835 14.67 37.20 -39.19
CA ARG A 835 13.81 37.34 -38.02
C ARG A 835 12.38 36.88 -38.28
N GLU A 836 11.79 37.26 -39.41
CA GLU A 836 10.43 36.84 -39.78
C GLU A 836 10.34 35.33 -40.00
N MET A 837 11.40 34.72 -40.57
CA MET A 837 11.51 33.26 -40.68
C MET A 837 11.55 32.59 -39.29
N GLU A 838 12.34 33.12 -38.35
CA GLU A 838 12.39 32.64 -36.97
C GLU A 838 11.03 32.76 -36.26
N GLU A 839 10.30 33.86 -36.44
CA GLU A 839 8.97 34.06 -35.86
C GLU A 839 7.93 33.06 -36.43
N ARG A 840 7.96 32.76 -37.74
CA ARG A 840 7.10 31.74 -38.36
C ARG A 840 7.46 30.33 -37.90
N GLY A 841 8.75 30.00 -37.79
CA GLY A 841 9.22 28.71 -37.27
C GLY A 841 8.76 28.46 -35.84
N ASN A 842 8.94 29.44 -34.95
CA ASN A 842 8.48 29.37 -33.56
C ASN A 842 6.97 29.13 -33.43
N TYR A 843 6.16 29.74 -34.32
CA TYR A 843 4.71 29.52 -34.36
C TYR A 843 4.35 28.07 -34.71
N LEU A 844 4.97 27.50 -35.75
CA LEU A 844 4.71 26.13 -36.20
C LEU A 844 5.20 25.10 -35.16
N GLU A 845 6.39 25.28 -34.60
CA GLU A 845 6.93 24.39 -33.55
C GLU A 845 6.09 24.40 -32.28
N SER A 846 5.61 25.58 -31.87
CA SER A 846 4.72 25.69 -30.70
C SER A 846 3.40 24.96 -30.93
N ASN A 847 2.82 25.09 -32.13
CA ASN A 847 1.56 24.42 -32.49
C ASN A 847 1.70 22.90 -32.65
N MET A 848 2.87 22.42 -33.09
CA MET A 848 3.21 20.99 -33.12
C MET A 848 3.19 20.39 -31.72
N LYS A 849 3.87 21.03 -30.76
CA LYS A 849 3.94 20.57 -29.36
C LYS A 849 2.55 20.45 -28.73
N LEU A 850 1.66 21.42 -28.98
CA LEU A 850 0.29 21.40 -28.45
C LEU A 850 -0.53 20.20 -28.97
N ARG A 851 -0.35 19.80 -30.23
CA ARG A 851 -1.06 18.65 -30.82
C ARG A 851 -0.50 17.31 -30.34
N GLN A 852 0.81 17.22 -30.16
CA GLN A 852 1.44 16.06 -29.53
C GLN A 852 0.96 15.88 -28.07
N GLU A 853 0.83 16.98 -27.32
CA GLU A 853 0.26 16.97 -25.96
C GLU A 853 -1.20 16.45 -25.98
N TYR A 854 -2.04 16.98 -26.87
CA TYR A 854 -3.43 16.52 -27.02
C TYR A 854 -3.51 15.02 -27.38
N ALA A 855 -2.75 14.57 -28.38
CA ALA A 855 -2.73 13.18 -28.82
C ALA A 855 -2.26 12.22 -27.71
N ALA A 856 -1.24 12.60 -26.92
CA ALA A 856 -0.75 11.80 -25.81
C ALA A 856 -1.79 11.65 -24.68
N LEU A 857 -2.54 12.71 -24.38
CA LEU A 857 -3.62 12.66 -23.37
C LEU A 857 -4.77 11.78 -23.84
N THR A 858 -5.15 11.85 -25.11
CA THR A 858 -6.18 10.99 -25.71
C THR A 858 -5.78 9.51 -25.73
N GLU A 859 -4.54 9.19 -26.11
CA GLU A 859 -4.03 7.80 -26.07
C GLU A 859 -4.03 7.24 -24.63
N LYS A 860 -3.71 8.07 -23.64
CA LYS A 860 -3.77 7.68 -22.23
C LYS A 860 -5.18 7.29 -21.80
N LEU A 861 -6.21 8.03 -22.24
CA LEU A 861 -7.60 7.66 -22.02
C LEU A 861 -7.95 6.33 -22.70
N GLN A 862 -7.60 6.17 -23.98
CA GLN A 862 -7.92 4.96 -24.75
C GLN A 862 -7.23 3.70 -24.19
N SER A 863 -5.99 3.83 -23.72
CA SER A 863 -5.26 2.76 -23.04
C SER A 863 -5.93 2.35 -21.73
N TRP A 864 -6.36 3.32 -20.92
CA TRP A 864 -7.12 3.06 -19.70
C TRP A 864 -8.45 2.37 -19.97
N VAL A 865 -9.18 2.78 -21.02
CA VAL A 865 -10.46 2.15 -21.40
C VAL A 865 -10.26 0.70 -21.81
N ARG A 866 -9.24 0.39 -22.64
CA ARG A 866 -8.92 -1.00 -23.03
C ARG A 866 -8.61 -1.87 -21.82
N GLU A 867 -7.79 -1.38 -20.90
CA GLU A 867 -7.48 -2.07 -19.66
C GLU A 867 -8.73 -2.29 -18.80
N ALA A 868 -9.59 -1.28 -18.69
CA ALA A 868 -10.85 -1.37 -17.97
C ALA A 868 -11.80 -2.40 -18.62
N GLU A 869 -11.90 -2.45 -19.94
CA GLU A 869 -12.73 -3.42 -20.67
C GLU A 869 -12.24 -4.85 -20.45
N VAL A 870 -10.92 -5.11 -20.52
CA VAL A 870 -10.34 -6.43 -20.24
C VAL A 870 -10.67 -6.90 -18.82
N ARG A 871 -10.57 -6.01 -17.82
CA ARG A 871 -10.92 -6.33 -16.43
C ARG A 871 -12.41 -6.54 -16.19
N LEU A 872 -13.26 -5.99 -17.05
CA LEU A 872 -14.72 -6.14 -16.95
C LEU A 872 -15.23 -7.38 -17.69
N GLU A 873 -14.36 -8.08 -18.43
CA GLU A 873 -14.74 -9.20 -19.30
C GLU A 873 -14.65 -10.58 -18.62
N SER A 874 -14.09 -10.67 -17.40
CA SER A 874 -13.80 -11.92 -16.67
C SER A 874 -15.03 -12.76 -16.30
N ASP A 875 -16.24 -12.19 -16.23
CA ASP A 875 -17.38 -12.81 -15.53
C ASP A 875 -18.54 -13.24 -16.45
N LYS A 876 -18.23 -13.53 -17.72
CA LYS A 876 -19.23 -14.01 -18.69
C LYS A 876 -19.78 -15.41 -18.35
N ASP A 877 -19.05 -16.21 -17.58
CA ASP A 877 -19.37 -17.63 -17.31
C ASP A 877 -19.93 -17.94 -15.89
N GLY A 878 -20.22 -16.91 -15.09
CA GLY A 878 -20.68 -17.03 -13.70
C GLY A 878 -19.75 -16.30 -12.74
N LEU A 879 -20.01 -16.38 -11.44
CA LEU A 879 -19.14 -15.88 -10.37
C LEU A 879 -18.30 -17.04 -9.83
N ASP A 880 -16.99 -16.86 -9.78
CA ASP A 880 -16.11 -17.79 -9.08
C ASP A 880 -16.15 -17.48 -7.57
N PHE A 881 -17.00 -18.19 -6.82
CA PHE A 881 -17.13 -18.05 -5.37
C PHE A 881 -15.89 -18.47 -4.57
N GLU A 882 -15.00 -19.26 -5.15
CA GLU A 882 -13.74 -19.64 -4.50
C GLU A 882 -12.77 -18.46 -4.48
N ASN A 883 -12.78 -17.67 -5.55
CA ASN A 883 -11.95 -16.49 -5.73
C ASN A 883 -12.70 -15.15 -5.61
N ILE A 884 -14.01 -15.13 -5.34
CA ILE A 884 -14.84 -13.90 -5.34
C ILE A 884 -14.32 -12.79 -4.41
N LEU A 885 -13.59 -13.14 -3.35
CA LEU A 885 -12.92 -12.19 -2.47
C LEU A 885 -11.65 -11.62 -3.11
N SER A 886 -10.87 -12.46 -3.80
CA SER A 886 -9.75 -12.05 -4.64
C SER A 886 -10.25 -11.19 -5.80
N ASP A 887 -11.33 -11.57 -6.46
CA ASP A 887 -11.95 -10.80 -7.54
C ASP A 887 -12.45 -9.45 -7.01
N LEU A 888 -13.09 -9.40 -5.83
CA LEU A 888 -13.45 -8.16 -5.14
C LEU A 888 -12.21 -7.34 -4.72
N GLU A 889 -11.09 -7.96 -4.39
CA GLU A 889 -9.85 -7.29 -4.00
C GLU A 889 -9.09 -6.73 -5.22
N GLU A 890 -9.02 -7.47 -6.31
CA GLU A 890 -8.56 -7.02 -7.63
C GLU A 890 -9.46 -5.91 -8.18
N HIS A 891 -10.78 -5.97 -7.92
CA HIS A 891 -11.72 -4.88 -8.18
C HIS A 891 -11.41 -3.63 -7.35
N LYS A 892 -10.88 -3.79 -6.13
CA LYS A 892 -10.57 -2.70 -5.18
C LYS A 892 -9.19 -2.08 -5.35
N GLN A 893 -8.17 -2.82 -5.81
CA GLN A 893 -6.80 -2.31 -5.88
C GLN A 893 -6.28 -2.18 -7.32
N GLY A 894 -6.13 -0.94 -7.78
CA GLY A 894 -5.19 -0.63 -8.85
C GLY A 894 -3.75 -0.78 -8.35
N ARG A 895 -3.14 -1.95 -8.61
CA ARG A 895 -1.72 -2.30 -8.45
C ARG A 895 -1.05 -1.82 -7.15
N GLU A 896 -1.13 -2.59 -6.07
CA GLU A 896 -0.06 -2.68 -5.05
C GLU A 896 -0.39 -3.73 -3.97
N CYS A 897 -0.53 -5.02 -4.31
CA CYS A 897 -0.35 -6.15 -3.37
C CYS A 897 -0.43 -7.56 -4.02
N SER A 898 0.21 -7.78 -5.17
CA SER A 898 0.26 -9.13 -5.78
C SER A 898 1.41 -10.01 -5.26
N ALA A 899 1.87 -9.82 -4.01
CA ALA A 899 3.06 -10.49 -3.49
C ALA A 899 2.86 -11.35 -2.24
N SER A 900 1.63 -11.70 -1.82
CA SER A 900 1.46 -12.59 -0.65
C SER A 900 0.35 -13.65 -0.72
N PHE A 901 -0.33 -13.83 -1.86
CA PHE A 901 -1.40 -14.83 -1.99
C PHE A 901 -1.08 -15.95 -2.99
N GLY A 902 0.14 -16.50 -2.90
CA GLY A 902 0.48 -17.78 -3.51
C GLY A 902 0.18 -18.92 -2.53
N ASN A 903 -0.70 -19.84 -2.94
CA ASN A 903 -1.08 -21.13 -2.31
C ASN A 903 -2.40 -21.14 -1.53
N PHE A 904 -3.51 -21.16 -2.27
CA PHE A 904 -4.84 -21.53 -1.76
C PHE A 904 -5.17 -23.02 -1.90
N GLU A 905 -4.19 -23.91 -2.12
CA GLU A 905 -4.45 -25.36 -2.22
C GLU A 905 -4.46 -26.13 -0.87
N ASN A 906 -4.22 -25.48 0.28
CA ASN A 906 -3.95 -26.21 1.54
C ASN A 906 -4.86 -25.92 2.75
N PHE A 907 -6.08 -25.40 2.57
CA PHE A 907 -7.00 -25.18 3.70
C PHE A 907 -8.09 -26.24 3.82
N LYS A 908 -7.72 -27.41 4.36
CA LYS A 908 -8.66 -28.44 4.89
C LYS A 908 -9.21 -28.11 6.29
N SER A 909 -9.24 -26.84 6.71
CA SER A 909 -9.71 -26.46 8.06
C SER A 909 -10.77 -25.35 8.00
N HIS A 910 -12.03 -25.76 8.14
CA HIS A 910 -13.25 -24.92 8.15
C HIS A 910 -13.22 -23.74 9.13
N LYS A 911 -12.34 -23.73 10.15
CA LYS A 911 -12.29 -22.68 11.17
C LYS A 911 -11.67 -21.35 10.71
N ASN A 912 -10.87 -21.33 9.65
CA ASN A 912 -10.19 -20.10 9.21
C ASN A 912 -10.95 -19.33 8.12
N PHE A 913 -11.78 -20.01 7.34
CA PHE A 913 -12.58 -19.40 6.27
C PHE A 913 -13.54 -18.33 6.81
N LYS A 914 -14.19 -18.61 7.95
CA LYS A 914 -15.09 -17.68 8.64
C LYS A 914 -14.39 -16.39 9.11
N LYS A 915 -13.14 -16.49 9.60
CA LYS A 915 -12.38 -15.32 10.11
C LYS A 915 -11.90 -14.42 8.98
N ILE A 916 -11.55 -14.99 7.83
CA ILE A 916 -11.10 -14.25 6.65
C ILE A 916 -12.29 -13.45 6.08
N LEU A 917 -13.45 -14.09 5.93
CA LEU A 917 -14.70 -13.42 5.53
C LEU A 917 -15.08 -12.28 6.48
N ASP A 918 -15.11 -12.53 7.80
CA ASP A 918 -15.50 -11.50 8.79
C ASP A 918 -14.54 -10.28 8.80
N LYS A 919 -13.24 -10.54 8.60
CA LYS A 919 -12.20 -9.49 8.58
C LYS A 919 -12.21 -8.68 7.28
N PHE A 920 -12.52 -9.34 6.16
CA PHE A 920 -12.61 -8.71 4.84
C PHE A 920 -13.87 -7.84 4.71
N TRP A 921 -15.02 -8.34 5.16
CA TRP A 921 -16.31 -7.63 5.10
C TRP A 921 -16.39 -6.42 6.03
N LYS A 922 -15.77 -6.48 7.22
CA LYS A 922 -15.79 -5.36 8.18
C LYS A 922 -14.86 -4.19 7.81
N SER A 923 -13.86 -4.39 6.96
CA SER A 923 -12.76 -3.43 6.82
C SER A 923 -12.65 -2.73 5.46
N HIS A 924 -13.32 -3.21 4.41
CA HIS A 924 -12.96 -2.81 3.04
C HIS A 924 -14.13 -2.48 2.10
N LEU A 925 -15.34 -2.15 2.58
CA LEU A 925 -16.45 -1.75 1.69
C LEU A 925 -16.49 -0.26 1.36
N GLU A 926 -15.74 0.57 2.09
CA GLU A 926 -15.54 1.97 1.74
C GLU A 926 -14.21 2.12 0.99
N VAL A 927 -14.31 2.55 -0.26
CA VAL A 927 -13.27 3.15 -1.13
C VAL A 927 -13.07 2.44 -2.49
N ILE A 928 -13.76 3.03 -3.46
CA ILE A 928 -13.44 3.36 -4.87
C ILE A 928 -12.83 2.28 -5.77
N TYR A 929 -13.71 1.75 -6.62
CA TYR A 929 -13.40 1.14 -7.91
C TYR A 929 -12.61 2.10 -8.79
N PHE A 930 -11.46 1.68 -9.32
CA PHE A 930 -10.44 2.58 -9.88
C PHE A 930 -10.06 3.68 -8.88
N SER A 931 -9.03 3.46 -8.07
CA SER A 931 -8.37 4.55 -7.32
C SER A 931 -7.97 5.74 -8.22
N SER A 932 -7.96 5.55 -9.54
CA SER A 932 -7.81 6.56 -10.59
C SER A 932 -9.13 7.16 -11.14
N GLU A 933 -10.31 6.92 -10.58
CA GLU A 933 -11.58 7.50 -11.08
C GLU A 933 -11.53 9.05 -11.08
N PRO A 934 -11.06 9.72 -10.01
CA PRO A 934 -10.90 11.17 -10.02
C PRO A 934 -9.89 11.61 -11.09
N THR A 935 -8.78 10.87 -11.26
CA THR A 935 -7.70 11.26 -12.17
C THR A 935 -8.05 11.02 -13.64
N ILE A 936 -8.85 9.99 -13.97
CA ILE A 936 -9.34 9.77 -15.34
C ILE A 936 -10.49 10.73 -15.67
N ARG A 937 -11.34 11.09 -14.69
CA ARG A 937 -12.32 12.16 -14.84
C ARG A 937 -11.63 13.49 -15.11
N GLU A 938 -10.60 13.82 -14.32
CA GLU A 938 -9.76 15.01 -14.52
C GLU A 938 -9.02 14.99 -15.87
N LEU A 939 -8.50 13.83 -16.28
CA LEU A 939 -7.87 13.68 -17.61
C LEU A 939 -8.83 14.11 -18.72
N VAL A 940 -10.09 13.63 -18.69
CA VAL A 940 -11.08 13.95 -19.72
C VAL A 940 -11.64 15.36 -19.58
N SER A 941 -12.13 15.73 -18.39
CA SER A 941 -12.87 16.98 -18.18
C SER A 941 -11.97 18.21 -18.05
N GLN A 942 -10.67 18.04 -17.78
CA GLN A 942 -9.74 19.14 -17.57
C GLN A 942 -8.57 19.07 -18.54
N GLN A 943 -7.77 18.01 -18.53
CA GLN A 943 -6.51 18.00 -19.30
C GLN A 943 -6.75 17.94 -20.81
N ILE A 944 -7.55 16.98 -21.30
CA ILE A 944 -7.92 16.85 -22.72
C ILE A 944 -8.73 18.07 -23.18
N GLN A 945 -9.62 18.59 -22.34
CA GLN A 945 -10.38 19.81 -22.65
C GLN A 945 -9.45 21.02 -22.83
N GLN A 946 -8.55 21.27 -21.88
CA GLN A 946 -7.60 22.39 -21.93
C GLN A 946 -6.62 22.27 -23.09
N ALA A 947 -6.13 21.05 -23.40
CA ALA A 947 -5.27 20.83 -24.55
C ALA A 947 -6.02 21.12 -25.88
N GLY A 948 -7.30 20.73 -25.97
CA GLY A 948 -8.18 21.07 -27.09
C GLY A 948 -8.40 22.59 -27.23
N ASP A 949 -8.64 23.29 -26.11
CA ASP A 949 -8.85 24.75 -26.12
C ASP A 949 -7.59 25.51 -26.59
N LYS A 950 -6.38 24.99 -26.31
CA LYS A 950 -5.11 25.60 -26.75
C LYS A 950 -4.87 25.45 -28.25
N ILE A 951 -5.28 24.34 -28.87
CA ILE A 951 -5.13 24.14 -30.32
C ILE A 951 -6.23 24.88 -31.12
N TRP A 952 -7.40 25.11 -30.50
CA TRP A 952 -8.58 25.72 -31.11
C TRP A 952 -8.34 26.96 -32.01
N PRO A 953 -7.54 27.97 -31.62
CA PRO A 953 -7.37 29.19 -32.42
C PRO A 953 -6.55 29.00 -33.71
N SER A 954 -5.82 27.88 -33.81
CA SER A 954 -5.00 27.55 -34.98
C SER A 954 -5.74 26.67 -36.00
N LEU A 955 -6.93 26.16 -35.65
CA LEU A 955 -7.70 25.22 -36.45
C LEU A 955 -8.58 25.92 -37.49
N THR A 956 -8.88 25.20 -38.57
CA THR A 956 -9.96 25.57 -39.48
C THR A 956 -11.34 25.31 -38.83
N THR A 957 -12.41 25.92 -39.35
CA THR A 957 -13.76 25.72 -38.79
C THR A 957 -14.22 24.26 -38.85
N SER A 958 -13.84 23.50 -39.89
CA SER A 958 -14.14 22.06 -40.00
C SER A 958 -13.46 21.26 -38.89
N GLU A 959 -12.18 21.54 -38.65
CA GLU A 959 -11.37 20.88 -37.62
C GLU A 959 -11.85 21.20 -36.19
N GLN A 960 -12.40 22.41 -35.99
CA GLN A 960 -13.03 22.80 -34.72
C GLN A 960 -14.28 21.97 -34.41
N GLU A 961 -15.12 21.69 -35.42
CA GLU A 961 -16.30 20.83 -35.26
C GLU A 961 -15.91 19.38 -34.94
N GLU A 962 -14.90 18.84 -35.63
CA GLU A 962 -14.40 17.49 -35.38
C GLU A 962 -13.76 17.33 -33.99
N LEU A 963 -12.95 18.30 -33.56
CA LEU A 963 -12.38 18.32 -32.22
C LEU A 963 -13.47 18.32 -31.13
N SER A 964 -14.55 19.08 -31.33
CA SER A 964 -15.69 19.11 -30.40
C SER A 964 -16.42 17.76 -30.34
N ALA A 965 -16.63 17.11 -31.48
CA ALA A 965 -17.23 15.78 -31.55
C ALA A 965 -16.38 14.72 -30.84
N GLU A 966 -15.06 14.76 -31.02
CA GLU A 966 -14.11 13.85 -30.38
C GLU A 966 -14.07 14.03 -28.85
N GLN A 967 -14.06 15.27 -28.35
CA GLN A 967 -14.17 15.57 -26.91
C GLN A 967 -15.47 15.03 -26.30
N GLN A 968 -16.59 15.13 -27.03
CA GLN A 968 -17.87 14.55 -26.61
C GLN A 968 -17.81 13.01 -26.58
N GLN A 969 -17.18 12.39 -27.57
CA GLN A 969 -16.98 10.94 -27.63
C GLN A 969 -16.16 10.43 -26.44
N HIS A 970 -15.05 11.10 -26.09
CA HIS A 970 -14.23 10.76 -24.92
C HIS A 970 -15.02 10.80 -23.61
N THR A 971 -15.86 11.84 -23.45
CA THR A 971 -16.74 11.97 -22.28
C THR A 971 -17.75 10.82 -22.20
N GLN A 972 -18.35 10.45 -23.34
CA GLN A 972 -19.32 9.36 -23.40
C GLN A 972 -18.67 7.98 -23.16
N LEU A 973 -17.48 7.76 -23.70
CA LEU A 973 -16.71 6.53 -23.52
C LEU A 973 -16.39 6.30 -22.04
N LEU A 974 -15.85 7.31 -21.36
CA LEU A 974 -15.58 7.26 -19.92
C LEU A 974 -16.85 6.93 -19.11
N LYS A 975 -17.97 7.58 -19.44
CA LYS A 975 -19.25 7.36 -18.77
C LYS A 975 -19.74 5.91 -18.92
N ASN A 976 -19.63 5.34 -20.12
CA ASN A 976 -20.05 3.97 -20.38
C ASN A 976 -19.20 2.97 -19.60
N THR A 977 -17.87 3.09 -19.65
CA THR A 977 -16.94 2.22 -18.93
C THR A 977 -17.17 2.27 -17.42
N LEU A 978 -17.36 3.46 -16.85
CA LEU A 978 -17.65 3.65 -15.42
C LEU A 978 -19.04 3.13 -14.98
N ASN A 979 -20.00 2.99 -15.90
CA ASN A 979 -21.29 2.39 -15.58
C ASN A 979 -21.20 0.86 -15.56
N THR A 980 -20.53 0.25 -16.55
CA THR A 980 -20.29 -1.19 -16.61
C THR A 980 -19.53 -1.68 -15.37
N ALA A 981 -18.47 -0.96 -15.03
CA ALA A 981 -17.75 -0.97 -13.77
C ALA A 981 -18.63 -1.07 -12.50
N LYS A 982 -19.53 -0.11 -12.32
CA LYS A 982 -20.44 -0.05 -11.17
C LYS A 982 -21.39 -1.24 -11.14
N SER A 983 -21.91 -1.64 -12.30
CA SER A 983 -22.77 -2.81 -12.42
C SER A 983 -22.04 -4.08 -12.00
N GLN A 984 -20.77 -4.22 -12.39
CA GLN A 984 -19.97 -5.40 -12.05
C GLN A 984 -19.63 -5.46 -10.57
N ARG A 985 -19.30 -4.30 -9.97
CA ARG A 985 -19.09 -4.18 -8.52
C ARG A 985 -20.31 -4.68 -7.74
N ALA A 986 -21.49 -4.17 -8.09
CA ALA A 986 -22.72 -4.51 -7.40
C ALA A 986 -23.03 -6.02 -7.50
N ARG A 987 -22.74 -6.63 -8.66
CA ARG A 987 -22.89 -8.06 -8.88
C ARG A 987 -21.92 -8.89 -8.01
N LEU A 988 -20.64 -8.49 -7.91
CA LEU A 988 -19.65 -9.16 -7.07
C LEU A 988 -19.96 -9.01 -5.57
N GLU A 989 -20.37 -7.82 -5.13
CA GLU A 989 -20.79 -7.55 -3.74
C GLU A 989 -22.01 -8.41 -3.37
N GLN A 990 -23.04 -8.46 -4.22
CA GLN A 990 -24.21 -9.30 -4.02
C GLN A 990 -23.86 -10.79 -4.00
N GLY A 991 -22.99 -11.24 -4.92
CA GLY A 991 -22.53 -12.62 -4.95
C GLY A 991 -21.81 -13.00 -3.66
N ALA A 992 -20.88 -12.18 -3.22
CA ALA A 992 -20.09 -12.47 -2.03
C ALA A 992 -20.95 -12.49 -0.75
N GLU A 993 -22.00 -11.68 -0.68
CA GLU A 993 -22.99 -11.75 0.40
C GLU A 993 -23.77 -13.07 0.36
N THR A 994 -24.26 -13.47 -0.81
CA THR A 994 -24.98 -14.74 -1.00
C THR A 994 -24.10 -15.94 -0.61
N TRP A 995 -22.81 -15.90 -0.96
CA TRP A 995 -21.83 -16.93 -0.60
C TRP A 995 -21.57 -17.01 0.90
N ARG A 996 -21.52 -15.85 1.58
CA ARG A 996 -21.38 -15.75 3.04
C ARG A 996 -22.54 -16.44 3.74
N ASP A 997 -23.77 -16.15 3.30
CA ASP A 997 -25.00 -16.71 3.88
C ASP A 997 -25.09 -18.23 3.68
N TYR A 998 -24.74 -18.72 2.49
CA TYR A 998 -24.62 -20.15 2.21
C TYR A 998 -23.61 -20.82 3.14
N THR A 999 -22.40 -20.28 3.23
CA THR A 999 -21.31 -20.86 4.04
C THR A 999 -21.66 -20.87 5.53
N GLN A 1000 -22.27 -19.79 6.04
CA GLN A 1000 -22.69 -19.71 7.44
C GLN A 1000 -23.78 -20.74 7.76
N THR A 1001 -24.73 -20.94 6.84
CA THR A 1001 -25.80 -21.92 7.01
C THR A 1001 -25.24 -23.35 6.93
N LEU A 1002 -24.29 -23.61 6.03
CA LEU A 1002 -23.60 -24.90 5.92
C LEU A 1002 -22.91 -25.28 7.24
N GLU A 1003 -22.20 -24.34 7.85
CA GLU A 1003 -21.54 -24.56 9.15
C GLU A 1003 -22.53 -24.74 10.30
N ARG A 1004 -23.69 -24.06 10.28
CA ARG A 1004 -24.76 -24.29 11.27
C ARG A 1004 -25.28 -25.72 11.20
N VAL A 1005 -25.57 -26.21 9.99
CA VAL A 1005 -26.04 -27.60 9.77
C VAL A 1005 -24.97 -28.61 10.21
N ARG A 1006 -23.70 -28.40 9.85
CA ARG A 1006 -22.59 -29.24 10.35
C ARG A 1006 -22.49 -29.27 11.87
N ALA A 1007 -22.66 -28.12 12.53
CA ALA A 1007 -22.66 -28.04 13.98
C ALA A 1007 -23.84 -28.80 14.60
N VAL A 1008 -25.01 -28.79 13.95
CA VAL A 1008 -26.17 -29.60 14.36
C VAL A 1008 -25.88 -31.09 14.24
N ILE A 1009 -25.29 -31.53 13.12
CA ILE A 1009 -24.90 -32.93 12.92
C ILE A 1009 -23.89 -33.35 14.00
N ALA A 1010 -22.85 -32.54 14.23
CA ALA A 1010 -21.80 -32.86 15.19
C ALA A 1010 -22.32 -32.96 16.64
N ARG A 1011 -23.18 -32.04 17.08
CA ARG A 1011 -23.72 -32.03 18.45
C ARG A 1011 -24.73 -33.15 18.71
N SER A 1012 -25.37 -33.67 17.66
CA SER A 1012 -26.43 -34.68 17.77
C SER A 1012 -25.89 -36.11 17.70
N ARG A 1013 -24.57 -36.29 17.49
CA ARG A 1013 -23.94 -37.61 17.57
C ARG A 1013 -23.97 -38.12 19.02
N PHE A 1014 -24.56 -39.29 19.21
CA PHE A 1014 -24.68 -39.95 20.52
C PHE A 1014 -23.69 -41.11 20.66
N THR A 1015 -23.15 -41.28 21.86
CA THR A 1015 -22.36 -42.44 22.26
C THR A 1015 -22.98 -43.05 23.51
N ASP A 1016 -23.20 -44.37 23.50
CA ASP A 1016 -23.78 -45.07 24.65
C ASP A 1016 -22.91 -44.93 25.90
N GLU A 1017 -23.51 -44.55 27.02
CA GLU A 1017 -22.85 -44.58 28.33
C GLU A 1017 -22.89 -46.02 28.89
N PRO A 1018 -21.85 -46.46 29.62
CA PRO A 1018 -21.85 -47.78 30.23
C PRO A 1018 -22.96 -47.88 31.27
N VAL A 1019 -23.77 -48.92 31.19
CA VAL A 1019 -24.91 -49.15 32.10
C VAL A 1019 -24.67 -50.38 32.95
N THR A 1020 -25.18 -50.35 34.19
CA THR A 1020 -25.08 -51.46 35.14
C THR A 1020 -26.45 -51.94 35.61
N THR A 1021 -27.51 -51.22 35.24
CA THR A 1021 -28.90 -51.45 35.64
C THR A 1021 -29.84 -51.12 34.48
N LEU A 1022 -31.07 -51.66 34.52
CA LEU A 1022 -32.14 -51.32 33.59
C LEU A 1022 -32.42 -49.80 33.56
N ALA A 1023 -32.38 -49.12 34.71
CA ALA A 1023 -32.56 -47.67 34.78
C ALA A 1023 -31.48 -46.89 34.00
N GLY A 1024 -30.22 -47.36 34.03
CA GLY A 1024 -29.14 -46.79 33.22
C GLY A 1024 -29.39 -46.98 31.72
N LEU A 1025 -29.92 -48.14 31.31
CA LEU A 1025 -30.29 -48.41 29.92
C LEU A 1025 -31.42 -47.48 29.44
N GLN A 1026 -32.46 -47.32 30.26
CA GLN A 1026 -33.58 -46.42 29.99
C GLN A 1026 -33.13 -44.96 29.89
N PHE A 1027 -32.11 -44.55 30.66
CA PHE A 1027 -31.52 -43.23 30.56
C PHE A 1027 -30.79 -42.99 29.23
N ASN A 1028 -30.06 -43.99 28.72
CA ASN A 1028 -29.48 -43.90 27.37
C ASN A 1028 -30.56 -43.77 26.28
N ILE A 1029 -31.65 -44.54 26.39
CA ILE A 1029 -32.81 -44.43 25.48
C ILE A 1029 -33.35 -42.99 25.51
N GLN A 1030 -33.60 -42.43 26.70
CA GLN A 1030 -34.09 -41.05 26.83
C GLN A 1030 -33.12 -40.02 26.22
N LYS A 1031 -31.81 -40.18 26.39
CA LYS A 1031 -30.81 -39.30 25.77
C LYS A 1031 -30.84 -39.39 24.24
N ILE A 1032 -30.94 -40.58 23.67
CA ILE A 1032 -31.06 -40.77 22.21
C ILE A 1032 -32.36 -40.15 21.70
N THR A 1033 -33.48 -40.35 22.40
CA THR A 1033 -34.78 -39.75 22.06
C THR A 1033 -34.71 -38.22 22.11
N HIS A 1034 -34.03 -37.66 23.09
CA HIS A 1034 -33.79 -36.22 23.15
C HIS A 1034 -32.96 -35.72 21.97
N ALA A 1035 -31.84 -36.39 21.65
CA ALA A 1035 -31.01 -36.05 20.49
C ALA A 1035 -31.78 -36.13 19.16
N LEU A 1036 -32.66 -37.13 19.00
CA LEU A 1036 -33.56 -37.27 17.85
C LEU A 1036 -34.57 -36.11 17.76
N ASN A 1037 -35.18 -35.72 18.87
CA ASN A 1037 -36.09 -34.57 18.89
C ASN A 1037 -35.33 -33.27 18.58
N ASP A 1038 -34.12 -33.11 19.10
CA ASP A 1038 -33.31 -31.91 18.89
C ASP A 1038 -32.88 -31.76 17.42
N ILE A 1039 -32.45 -32.83 16.76
CA ILE A 1039 -32.12 -32.77 15.33
C ILE A 1039 -33.37 -32.55 14.47
N GLN A 1040 -34.51 -33.18 14.80
CA GLN A 1040 -35.79 -32.94 14.12
C GLN A 1040 -36.27 -31.49 14.27
N ASN A 1041 -36.16 -30.90 15.46
CA ASN A 1041 -36.49 -29.49 15.71
C ASN A 1041 -35.60 -28.52 14.93
N GLN A 1042 -34.45 -28.99 14.43
CA GLN A 1042 -33.46 -28.20 13.71
C GLN A 1042 -33.46 -28.48 12.20
N GLN A 1043 -34.47 -29.21 11.70
CA GLN A 1043 -34.66 -29.52 10.28
C GLN A 1043 -34.72 -28.25 9.40
N TYR A 1044 -35.23 -27.14 9.94
CA TYR A 1044 -35.29 -25.86 9.23
C TYR A 1044 -33.90 -25.32 8.82
N GLU A 1045 -32.83 -25.68 9.54
CA GLU A 1045 -31.46 -25.27 9.21
C GLU A 1045 -31.00 -25.94 7.91
N LEU A 1046 -31.32 -27.23 7.73
CA LEU A 1046 -31.03 -27.97 6.51
C LEU A 1046 -31.87 -27.45 5.34
N ASP A 1047 -33.14 -27.11 5.58
CA ASP A 1047 -34.00 -26.52 4.55
C ASP A 1047 -33.49 -25.13 4.12
N LEU A 1048 -33.05 -24.30 5.06
CA LEU A 1048 -32.43 -23.01 4.78
C LEU A 1048 -31.11 -23.18 3.99
N LEU A 1049 -30.29 -24.19 4.33
CA LEU A 1049 -29.08 -24.51 3.55
C LEU A 1049 -29.42 -24.88 2.10
N ASN A 1050 -30.47 -25.67 1.89
CA ASN A 1050 -30.96 -26.02 0.56
C ASN A 1050 -31.55 -24.83 -0.22
N GLU A 1051 -32.07 -23.82 0.47
CA GLU A 1051 -32.48 -22.56 -0.17
C GLU A 1051 -31.27 -21.70 -0.55
N ARG A 1052 -30.33 -21.47 0.36
CA ARG A 1052 -29.15 -20.63 0.11
C ARG A 1052 -28.22 -21.24 -0.94
N SER A 1053 -28.07 -22.56 -0.96
CA SER A 1053 -27.32 -23.24 -2.02
C SER A 1053 -27.93 -23.02 -3.40
N ARG A 1054 -29.26 -23.06 -3.55
CA ARG A 1054 -29.93 -22.76 -4.83
C ARG A 1054 -29.68 -21.32 -5.28
N GLU A 1055 -29.62 -20.37 -4.35
CA GLU A 1055 -29.31 -18.97 -4.64
C GLU A 1055 -27.89 -18.81 -5.18
N VAL A 1056 -26.91 -19.40 -4.50
CA VAL A 1056 -25.50 -19.42 -4.94
C VAL A 1056 -25.34 -20.16 -6.27
N LEU A 1057 -25.99 -21.31 -6.46
CA LEU A 1057 -25.90 -22.09 -7.71
C LEU A 1057 -26.37 -21.33 -8.94
N ARG A 1058 -27.27 -20.34 -8.81
CA ARG A 1058 -27.70 -19.52 -9.96
C ARG A 1058 -26.62 -18.57 -10.44
N LEU A 1059 -25.78 -18.11 -9.51
CA LEU A 1059 -24.74 -17.13 -9.76
C LEU A 1059 -23.38 -17.79 -10.02
N ALA A 1060 -23.18 -19.01 -9.53
CA ALA A 1060 -21.92 -19.73 -9.56
C ALA A 1060 -21.45 -20.05 -11.00
N ASP A 1061 -20.15 -20.05 -11.17
CA ASP A 1061 -19.48 -20.60 -12.34
C ASP A 1061 -19.68 -22.14 -12.43
N SER A 1062 -19.14 -22.75 -13.48
CA SER A 1062 -19.31 -24.20 -13.68
C SER A 1062 -18.59 -25.07 -12.64
N ASN A 1063 -17.51 -24.58 -12.02
CA ASN A 1063 -16.70 -25.34 -11.07
C ASN A 1063 -17.31 -25.30 -9.68
N ASN A 1064 -17.62 -24.11 -9.15
CA ASN A 1064 -18.25 -23.98 -7.85
C ASN A 1064 -19.64 -24.63 -7.86
N LYS A 1065 -20.38 -24.64 -8.98
CA LYS A 1065 -21.64 -25.40 -9.09
C LYS A 1065 -21.48 -26.85 -8.67
N LYS A 1066 -20.48 -27.55 -9.25
CA LYS A 1066 -20.20 -28.95 -8.92
C LYS A 1066 -19.80 -29.12 -7.45
N THR A 1067 -18.97 -28.23 -6.94
CA THR A 1067 -18.51 -28.27 -5.54
C THR A 1067 -19.65 -28.09 -4.55
N ILE A 1068 -20.52 -27.10 -4.77
CA ILE A 1068 -21.68 -26.81 -3.92
C ILE A 1068 -22.68 -27.97 -3.97
N GLU A 1069 -22.99 -28.49 -5.16
CA GLU A 1069 -23.88 -29.64 -5.32
C GLU A 1069 -23.35 -30.86 -4.56
N ALA A 1070 -22.05 -31.13 -4.63
CA ALA A 1070 -21.42 -32.22 -3.88
C ALA A 1070 -21.53 -32.01 -2.36
N GLN A 1071 -21.22 -30.80 -1.86
CA GLN A 1071 -21.30 -30.46 -0.43
C GLN A 1071 -22.72 -30.62 0.13
N ILE A 1072 -23.72 -30.14 -0.60
CA ILE A 1072 -25.13 -30.26 -0.19
C ILE A 1072 -25.57 -31.72 -0.17
N SER A 1073 -25.15 -32.50 -1.17
CA SER A 1073 -25.48 -33.92 -1.22
C SER A 1073 -24.84 -34.70 -0.08
N GLU A 1074 -23.58 -34.42 0.26
CA GLU A 1074 -22.86 -35.04 1.37
C GLU A 1074 -23.56 -34.74 2.70
N ILE A 1075 -23.79 -33.45 3.01
CA ILE A 1075 -24.42 -33.03 4.27
C ILE A 1075 -25.85 -33.55 4.41
N SER A 1076 -26.62 -33.56 3.32
CA SER A 1076 -27.97 -34.13 3.33
C SER A 1076 -27.95 -35.64 3.58
N THR A 1077 -26.90 -36.33 3.15
CA THR A 1077 -26.72 -37.77 3.40
C THR A 1077 -26.33 -38.02 4.85
N GLU A 1078 -25.33 -37.30 5.37
CA GLU A 1078 -24.91 -37.39 6.78
C GLU A 1078 -26.06 -37.12 7.75
N TRP A 1079 -26.89 -36.11 7.48
CA TRP A 1079 -28.06 -35.79 8.30
C TRP A 1079 -29.04 -36.97 8.37
N LYS A 1080 -29.34 -37.59 7.22
CA LYS A 1080 -30.24 -38.75 7.14
C LYS A 1080 -29.66 -39.97 7.83
N GLU A 1081 -28.38 -40.26 7.62
CA GLU A 1081 -27.69 -41.39 8.24
C GLU A 1081 -27.64 -41.24 9.76
N LEU A 1082 -27.41 -40.03 10.27
CA LEU A 1082 -27.41 -39.76 11.71
C LEU A 1082 -28.78 -40.02 12.34
N ILE A 1083 -29.86 -39.51 11.74
CA ILE A 1083 -31.23 -39.76 12.21
C ILE A 1083 -31.52 -41.25 12.20
N SER A 1084 -31.28 -41.92 11.07
CA SER A 1084 -31.55 -43.36 10.93
C SER A 1084 -30.72 -44.20 11.90
N GLY A 1085 -29.47 -43.85 12.14
CA GLY A 1085 -28.59 -44.52 13.09
C GLY A 1085 -29.05 -44.36 14.54
N LEU A 1086 -29.46 -43.16 14.94
CA LEU A 1086 -30.02 -42.89 16.26
C LEU A 1086 -31.36 -43.61 16.48
N GLU A 1087 -32.26 -43.60 15.48
CA GLU A 1087 -33.53 -44.33 15.53
C GLU A 1087 -33.29 -45.84 15.68
N GLY A 1088 -32.43 -46.41 14.83
CA GLY A 1088 -32.08 -47.84 14.92
C GLY A 1088 -31.44 -48.22 16.26
N ARG A 1089 -30.60 -47.34 16.83
CA ARG A 1089 -29.97 -47.58 18.13
C ARG A 1089 -30.99 -47.51 19.28
N ARG A 1090 -31.87 -46.50 19.27
CA ARG A 1090 -32.97 -46.38 20.25
C ARG A 1090 -33.84 -47.63 20.23
N ASP A 1091 -34.29 -48.06 19.05
CA ASP A 1091 -35.19 -49.20 18.90
C ASP A 1091 -34.53 -50.50 19.39
N ALA A 1092 -33.23 -50.68 19.13
CA ALA A 1092 -32.47 -51.82 19.66
C ALA A 1092 -32.35 -51.78 21.20
N LEU A 1093 -32.15 -50.59 21.79
CA LEU A 1093 -32.10 -50.43 23.24
C LEU A 1093 -33.47 -50.62 23.91
N GLU A 1094 -34.55 -50.13 23.30
CA GLU A 1094 -35.92 -50.35 23.78
C GLU A 1094 -36.27 -51.85 23.76
N ALA A 1095 -35.90 -52.57 22.71
CA ALA A 1095 -36.08 -54.02 22.65
C ALA A 1095 -35.30 -54.74 23.77
N LEU A 1096 -34.06 -54.31 24.04
CA LEU A 1096 -33.25 -54.86 25.14
C LEU A 1096 -33.82 -54.48 26.52
N SER A 1097 -34.31 -53.25 26.70
CA SER A 1097 -34.95 -52.79 27.94
C SER A 1097 -36.14 -53.67 28.28
N LYS A 1098 -36.99 -53.94 27.29
CA LYS A 1098 -38.14 -54.85 27.46
C LYS A 1098 -37.68 -56.27 27.84
N HIS A 1099 -36.64 -56.77 27.19
CA HIS A 1099 -36.09 -58.09 27.50
C HIS A 1099 -35.52 -58.17 28.94
N TRP A 1100 -34.88 -57.09 29.41
CA TRP A 1100 -34.35 -57.00 30.76
C TRP A 1100 -35.47 -56.82 31.81
N GLU A 1101 -36.55 -56.10 31.48
CA GLU A 1101 -37.76 -56.05 32.31
C GLU A 1101 -38.39 -57.45 32.51
N ASP A 1102 -38.48 -58.24 31.44
CA ASP A 1102 -38.95 -59.63 31.52
C ASP A 1102 -38.04 -60.48 32.43
N LEU A 1103 -36.72 -60.30 32.32
CA LEU A 1103 -35.73 -60.95 33.21
C LEU A 1103 -35.95 -60.57 34.68
N GLU A 1104 -36.05 -59.28 35.01
CA GLU A 1104 -36.24 -58.82 36.40
C GLU A 1104 -37.59 -59.28 36.97
N ALA A 1105 -38.64 -59.30 36.16
CA ALA A 1105 -39.96 -59.80 36.55
C ALA A 1105 -39.92 -61.30 36.90
N GLN A 1106 -39.32 -62.12 36.04
CA GLN A 1106 -39.17 -63.56 36.30
C GLN A 1106 -38.24 -63.84 37.48
N TRP A 1107 -37.16 -63.07 37.62
CA TRP A 1107 -36.25 -63.15 38.75
C TRP A 1107 -36.97 -62.91 40.08
N SER A 1108 -37.72 -61.83 40.18
CA SER A 1108 -38.49 -61.45 41.37
C SER A 1108 -39.57 -62.50 41.71
N ALA A 1109 -40.20 -63.08 40.68
CA ALA A 1109 -41.15 -64.17 40.85
C ALA A 1109 -40.51 -65.42 41.47
N ILE A 1110 -39.29 -65.79 41.05
CA ILE A 1110 -38.55 -66.92 41.64
C ILE A 1110 -38.11 -66.60 43.06
N GLU A 1111 -37.48 -65.44 43.31
CA GLU A 1111 -37.06 -65.06 44.67
C GLU A 1111 -38.23 -65.07 45.66
N THR A 1112 -39.39 -64.55 45.25
CA THR A 1112 -40.60 -64.59 46.08
C THR A 1112 -41.02 -66.01 46.41
N ARG A 1113 -40.99 -66.93 45.43
CA ARG A 1113 -41.37 -68.34 45.66
C ARG A 1113 -40.32 -69.09 46.49
N VAL A 1114 -39.03 -68.85 46.26
CA VAL A 1114 -37.93 -69.40 47.08
C VAL A 1114 -38.13 -68.98 48.54
N ASN A 1115 -38.31 -67.68 48.80
CA ASN A 1115 -38.56 -67.16 50.15
C ASN A 1115 -39.78 -67.81 50.80
N VAL A 1116 -40.89 -68.01 50.07
CA VAL A 1116 -42.08 -68.70 50.57
C VAL A 1116 -41.79 -70.17 50.91
N ILE A 1117 -40.98 -70.86 50.11
CA ILE A 1117 -40.58 -72.25 50.37
C ILE A 1117 -39.65 -72.33 51.58
N GLU A 1118 -38.65 -71.45 51.67
CA GLU A 1118 -37.73 -71.36 52.81
C GLU A 1118 -38.47 -71.10 54.12
N GLU A 1119 -39.40 -70.15 54.14
CA GLU A 1119 -40.20 -69.86 55.34
C GLU A 1119 -41.08 -71.05 55.74
N LYS A 1120 -41.72 -71.72 54.76
CA LYS A 1120 -42.48 -72.95 55.05
C LYS A 1120 -41.57 -74.08 55.55
N SER A 1121 -40.34 -74.18 55.03
CA SER A 1121 -39.33 -75.15 55.46
C SER A 1121 -38.91 -74.91 56.91
N LYS A 1122 -38.64 -73.66 57.31
CA LYS A 1122 -38.32 -73.28 58.70
C LYS A 1122 -39.43 -73.59 59.69
N LEU A 1123 -40.69 -73.52 59.25
CA LEU A 1123 -41.87 -73.79 60.08
C LEU A 1123 -42.17 -75.28 60.26
N LEU A 1124 -41.45 -76.18 59.57
CA LEU A 1124 -41.63 -77.62 59.73
C LEU A 1124 -40.96 -78.13 61.00
N ASP A 1125 -41.80 -78.65 61.91
CA ASP A 1125 -41.31 -79.33 63.10
C ASP A 1125 -40.83 -80.75 62.75
N THR A 1126 -39.51 -80.93 62.82
CA THR A 1126 -38.84 -82.21 62.53
C THR A 1126 -38.82 -83.15 63.74
N VAL A 1127 -39.31 -82.71 64.91
CA VAL A 1127 -39.36 -83.54 66.11
C VAL A 1127 -40.54 -84.50 66.02
N VAL A 1128 -40.25 -85.80 65.91
CA VAL A 1128 -41.28 -86.84 65.74
C VAL A 1128 -42.04 -87.07 67.05
N ARG A 1129 -43.24 -86.49 67.17
CA ARG A 1129 -44.10 -86.65 68.35
C ARG A 1129 -45.10 -87.80 68.25
N SER A 1130 -45.46 -88.23 67.04
CA SER A 1130 -46.34 -89.38 66.79
C SER A 1130 -46.16 -89.94 65.37
N LYS A 1131 -46.66 -91.16 65.13
CA LYS A 1131 -46.67 -91.76 63.79
C LYS A 1131 -47.50 -90.94 62.79
N GLN A 1132 -48.55 -90.26 63.25
CA GLN A 1132 -49.37 -89.39 62.40
C GLN A 1132 -48.62 -88.08 62.09
N HIS A 1133 -48.00 -87.45 63.10
CA HIS A 1133 -47.14 -86.29 62.92
C HIS A 1133 -46.00 -86.57 61.92
N LEU A 1134 -45.32 -87.72 62.04
CA LEU A 1134 -44.29 -88.13 61.08
C LEU A 1134 -44.83 -88.22 59.64
N LYS A 1135 -46.03 -88.79 59.44
CA LYS A 1135 -46.66 -88.88 58.12
C LYS A 1135 -47.03 -87.51 57.57
N ASP A 1136 -47.55 -86.61 58.41
CA ASP A 1136 -47.94 -85.26 58.02
C ASP A 1136 -46.71 -84.40 57.71
N THR A 1137 -45.62 -84.51 58.51
CA THR A 1137 -44.32 -83.88 58.21
C THR A 1137 -43.71 -84.43 56.93
N ILE A 1138 -43.72 -85.76 56.70
CA ILE A 1138 -43.25 -86.35 55.43
C ILE A 1138 -44.09 -85.86 54.25
N LYS A 1139 -45.40 -85.75 54.40
CA LYS A 1139 -46.29 -85.21 53.35
C LYS A 1139 -45.97 -83.75 53.05
N ALA A 1140 -45.81 -82.92 54.07
CA ALA A 1140 -45.46 -81.52 53.92
C ALA A 1140 -44.06 -81.34 53.32
N LEU A 1141 -43.09 -82.18 53.69
CA LEU A 1141 -41.76 -82.22 53.05
C LEU A 1141 -41.85 -82.61 51.57
N HIS A 1142 -42.64 -83.63 51.21
CA HIS A 1142 -42.86 -83.97 49.79
C HIS A 1142 -43.55 -82.85 49.02
N GLU A 1143 -44.52 -82.16 49.64
CA GLU A 1143 -45.18 -81.00 49.03
C GLU A 1143 -44.22 -79.82 48.83
N LEU A 1144 -43.31 -79.55 49.79
CA LEU A 1144 -42.26 -78.54 49.64
C LEU A 1144 -41.24 -78.91 48.56
N VAL A 1145 -40.79 -80.17 48.52
CA VAL A 1145 -39.88 -80.66 47.47
C VAL A 1145 -40.56 -80.55 46.10
N ALA A 1146 -41.84 -80.93 45.98
CA ALA A 1146 -42.59 -80.79 44.73
C ALA A 1146 -42.77 -79.33 44.32
N GLU A 1147 -42.91 -78.40 45.27
CA GLU A 1147 -43.00 -76.97 45.00
C GLU A 1147 -41.63 -76.37 44.62
N ALA A 1148 -40.53 -76.84 45.22
CA ALA A 1148 -39.17 -76.46 44.87
C ALA A 1148 -38.77 -76.99 43.48
N GLU A 1149 -39.17 -78.22 43.12
CA GLU A 1149 -38.95 -78.78 41.77
C GLU A 1149 -39.63 -77.95 40.68
N LYS A 1150 -40.75 -77.27 40.98
CA LYS A 1150 -41.40 -76.35 40.02
C LYS A 1150 -40.60 -75.07 39.78
N LEU A 1151 -39.58 -74.76 40.58
CA LEU A 1151 -38.70 -73.61 40.37
C LEU A 1151 -37.64 -73.88 39.31
N LYS A 1152 -37.20 -75.13 39.12
CA LYS A 1152 -36.18 -75.49 38.11
C LYS A 1152 -36.48 -74.99 36.69
N PRO A 1153 -37.69 -75.19 36.11
CA PRO A 1153 -37.99 -74.66 34.78
C PRO A 1153 -37.99 -73.12 34.75
N MET A 1154 -38.40 -72.46 35.84
CA MET A 1154 -38.35 -71.00 35.94
C MET A 1154 -36.89 -70.50 36.02
N THR A 1155 -36.02 -71.19 36.76
CA THR A 1155 -34.60 -70.85 36.84
C THR A 1155 -33.91 -71.00 35.48
N ALA A 1156 -34.31 -72.00 34.68
CA ALA A 1156 -33.84 -72.13 33.31
C ALA A 1156 -34.30 -70.96 32.42
N GLU A 1157 -35.56 -70.53 32.55
CA GLU A 1157 -36.09 -69.37 31.84
C GLU A 1157 -35.34 -68.07 32.21
N VAL A 1158 -35.08 -67.84 33.50
CA VAL A 1158 -34.26 -66.70 33.96
C VAL A 1158 -32.84 -66.75 33.39
N LYS A 1159 -32.24 -67.93 33.29
CA LYS A 1159 -30.93 -68.11 32.68
C LYS A 1159 -30.95 -67.77 31.19
N ASP A 1160 -31.97 -68.20 30.45
CA ASP A 1160 -32.12 -67.90 29.03
C ASP A 1160 -32.32 -66.39 28.79
N LEU A 1161 -33.18 -65.74 29.59
CA LEU A 1161 -33.42 -64.29 29.54
C LEU A 1161 -32.18 -63.45 29.92
N SER A 1162 -31.26 -64.01 30.71
CA SER A 1162 -30.04 -63.31 31.11
C SER A 1162 -29.00 -63.18 29.99
N GLY A 1163 -29.03 -64.05 28.98
CA GLY A 1163 -28.01 -64.12 27.93
C GLY A 1163 -27.81 -62.81 27.16
N PRO A 1164 -28.87 -62.21 26.56
CA PRO A 1164 -28.76 -60.95 25.83
C PRO A 1164 -28.36 -59.77 26.72
N VAL A 1165 -28.82 -59.74 27.98
CA VAL A 1165 -28.44 -58.72 28.96
C VAL A 1165 -26.95 -58.83 29.31
N LEU A 1166 -26.45 -60.04 29.54
CA LEU A 1166 -25.03 -60.31 29.80
C LEU A 1166 -24.16 -59.93 28.60
N ALA A 1167 -24.55 -60.33 27.39
CA ALA A 1167 -23.83 -59.99 26.17
C ALA A 1167 -23.72 -58.47 25.98
N TYR A 1168 -24.80 -57.75 26.26
CA TYR A 1168 -24.80 -56.30 26.22
C TYR A 1168 -23.90 -55.70 27.30
N LEU A 1169 -24.03 -56.11 28.56
CA LEU A 1169 -23.22 -55.59 29.67
C LEU A 1169 -21.71 -55.85 29.45
N ALA A 1170 -21.36 -57.05 28.98
CA ALA A 1170 -19.99 -57.43 28.69
C ALA A 1170 -19.36 -56.59 27.56
N ALA A 1171 -20.16 -56.07 26.63
CA ALA A 1171 -19.68 -55.21 25.56
C ALA A 1171 -19.22 -53.82 26.05
N PHE A 1172 -19.68 -53.37 27.23
CA PHE A 1172 -19.30 -52.08 27.81
C PHE A 1172 -18.30 -52.20 28.96
N THR A 1173 -18.57 -53.09 29.93
CA THR A 1173 -17.71 -53.31 31.10
C THR A 1173 -17.90 -54.73 31.65
N GLU A 1174 -16.81 -55.45 31.96
CA GLU A 1174 -16.89 -56.82 32.48
C GLU A 1174 -17.52 -56.91 33.88
N ALA A 1175 -17.35 -55.89 34.72
CA ALA A 1175 -17.76 -55.95 36.12
C ALA A 1175 -19.28 -56.11 36.36
N PRO A 1176 -20.18 -55.37 35.68
CA PRO A 1176 -21.63 -55.58 35.80
C PRO A 1176 -22.10 -56.92 35.23
N ALA A 1177 -21.47 -57.40 34.14
CA ALA A 1177 -21.77 -58.71 33.57
C ALA A 1177 -21.42 -59.82 34.58
N HIS A 1178 -20.22 -59.76 35.16
CA HIS A 1178 -19.79 -60.71 36.19
C HIS A 1178 -20.68 -60.64 37.45
N ALA A 1179 -21.14 -59.45 37.84
CA ALA A 1179 -22.06 -59.30 38.97
C ALA A 1179 -23.42 -59.96 38.73
N LEU A 1180 -23.95 -59.89 37.50
CA LEU A 1180 -25.18 -60.57 37.11
C LEU A 1180 -24.98 -62.09 37.04
N GLU A 1181 -23.83 -62.57 36.52
CA GLU A 1181 -23.47 -63.99 36.55
C GLU A 1181 -23.36 -64.55 37.97
N GLU A 1182 -22.74 -63.81 38.90
CA GLU A 1182 -22.64 -64.22 40.30
C GLU A 1182 -24.02 -64.29 40.96
N LYS A 1183 -24.91 -63.33 40.65
CA LYS A 1183 -26.30 -63.38 41.10
C LYS A 1183 -27.04 -64.60 40.54
N LEU A 1184 -26.81 -64.96 39.27
CA LEU A 1184 -27.44 -66.14 38.63
C LEU A 1184 -27.04 -67.43 39.33
N ASN A 1185 -25.74 -67.56 39.63
CA ASN A 1185 -25.22 -68.70 40.35
C ASN A 1185 -25.79 -68.77 41.78
N LYS A 1186 -25.95 -67.64 42.47
CA LYS A 1186 -26.58 -67.59 43.80
C LYS A 1186 -28.04 -68.03 43.75
N LEU A 1187 -28.82 -67.53 42.79
CA LEU A 1187 -30.22 -67.93 42.61
C LEU A 1187 -30.32 -69.43 42.35
N GLN A 1188 -29.47 -69.98 41.48
CA GLN A 1188 -29.44 -71.41 41.20
C GLN A 1188 -29.12 -72.23 42.47
N ASN A 1189 -28.11 -71.82 43.24
CA ASN A 1189 -27.77 -72.47 44.51
C ASN A 1189 -28.91 -72.41 45.54
N SER A 1190 -29.63 -71.28 45.61
CA SER A 1190 -30.79 -71.12 46.51
C SER A 1190 -31.99 -71.98 46.10
N VAL A 1191 -32.16 -72.26 44.81
CA VAL A 1191 -33.21 -73.18 44.33
C VAL A 1191 -32.83 -74.65 44.53
N GLU A 1192 -31.53 -74.97 44.48
CA GLU A 1192 -31.00 -76.32 44.72
C GLU A 1192 -30.92 -76.69 46.21
N SER A 1193 -30.75 -75.71 47.10
CA SER A 1193 -30.75 -75.87 48.56
C SER A 1193 -32.16 -76.07 49.13
#